data_AF-K0XEQ7-F1
#
_entry.id   AF-K0XEQ7-F1
#
_cell.length_a   1.000
_cell.length_b   1.000
_cell.length_c   1.000
_cell.angle_alpha   90.00
_cell.angle_beta   90.00
_cell.angle_gamma   90.00
#
_symmetry.space_group_name_H-M   'P 1'
#
loop_
_entity.id
_entity.type
_entity.pdbx_description
1 polymer ?
#
loop_
_entity_poly.entity_id
_entity_poly.type
_entity_poly.pdbx_seq_one_letter_code
_entity_poly.pdbx_strand_id
1 'polypeptide(L)'
;MDKREPLVSIVMPIYNSETYLDEAILSIIHQTYKNWELLIINEFGSNEEGKRIINRYAAIDSRIRLIQNSERLGIAESLNEGLRQAKGEYIARMDGDDISLPERIEKQVEFMESNNDILLCGVQVEVFGSEKWDWKLETDPARIRTDALFYSPCVHPTILFRRDVINKYNVFYNKDYKASEDYDFFTRILEFGEIANLKEVLFKYRLYGTNATYINNNIGFKIYSDVMERHFHKLGIDFSRKEVDLLSVHYSLKGLEGVEVLEKMVVLDLLLKKIFYVLYNKDKKFAPYLFKTLHRRFKETYDWLDNTCKYFDKNKAESIYKNSVFYHDEFYVQTKFASSKPKVSVLLPIYNSEKYIAETLWSLFEQTFSDFEVLVLNEYGSSKEGLEVVKMFEDDRIRIIQNKEKLGLADSLNLGMREAKGEYLARIDGDDLARNDRFALQVKFLDKNRAYGLVGSLQHHFGVNTDYIHDVPKEHKDILAGLIYDCLVCHSTIMMRKKAFIDNDLFYDKAKQAEDYELWTRACKKFKFYNIPEILGEYRVGEDNITKGKLAALSKESGELAGKNIKETLGVEVPATHIPFLSGWINEFESLDKEAYKKEIVLEQNILEQMWDANKRIKYYDADALLRVINKRWRNITNTWEYNSDLGEILPIDRLFKVYDISGKRIQMVTDSSNTKTEKVSFKERIKDILRFLYTPFKHGIQYRIRRQLWDLDGHLHESTYDIKKTVWDIEGRIKECIMENIGNDKESNSSENLYERLNDLELKMNTMMEFMELKLSAQEVRINSNIVKSKDSLSEQLDTRVWKAETNLGEQLDARVWKAESNLGEQLDARVWKAESNLGQQIDGRIWKAENNISDYIGSQNKYCEDEFLKLHRHLDFSYSDIFVLLDKNIKNTSGAIELDTKYPVAYESNDYLVPHGTVRDDTRYPRFIHACEMYFKDREKLAFVDLGCSSGGIVLDALLRGHEAVGLEGSDESFKQQRAQWRIIPKNLFTCDITKPFTLKKDGKLKEFDVISAWEVLEHIKEEDLPVLLENIKKHLNTGGIFIGSIANWDDIDEETGVNWHVNLHPYEWWRDRFVEVGFEIITEAFSPYDLARGTINPPHVYELPYDDFDLNKTFYIVAKKQDKEL
;
A
#
# COMPACT_ATOMS: atom_id res chain seq x y z
N MET A 1 -60.90 27.78 -26.00
CA MET A 1 -60.51 29.20 -25.89
C MET A 1 -59.16 29.31 -26.55
N ASP A 2 -59.03 30.10 -27.62
CA ASP A 2 -57.74 30.37 -28.25
C ASP A 2 -56.83 31.05 -27.22
N LYS A 3 -55.96 30.27 -26.57
CA LYS A 3 -54.86 30.82 -25.78
C LYS A 3 -53.94 31.49 -26.79
N ARG A 4 -53.85 32.83 -26.74
CA ARG A 4 -52.85 33.58 -27.49
C ARG A 4 -51.47 33.00 -27.14
N GLU A 5 -50.72 32.56 -28.13
CA GLU A 5 -49.33 32.13 -27.93
C GLU A 5 -48.54 33.24 -27.22
N PRO A 6 -47.88 32.99 -26.07
CA PRO A 6 -47.11 34.02 -25.38
C PRO A 6 -45.92 34.49 -26.24
N LEU A 7 -45.60 35.79 -26.19
CA LEU A 7 -44.43 36.30 -26.91
C LEU A 7 -43.15 35.84 -26.18
N VAL A 8 -42.18 35.31 -26.93
CA VAL A 8 -40.85 34.97 -26.42
C VAL A 8 -39.83 35.99 -26.92
N SER A 9 -39.13 36.69 -26.02
CA SER A 9 -37.98 37.53 -26.38
C SER A 9 -36.70 36.72 -26.27
N ILE A 10 -36.01 36.51 -27.38
CA ILE A 10 -34.74 35.79 -27.44
C ILE A 10 -33.62 36.83 -27.38
N VAL A 11 -32.81 36.80 -26.33
CA VAL A 11 -31.69 37.73 -26.13
C VAL A 11 -30.39 37.05 -26.53
N MET A 12 -29.70 37.63 -27.51
CA MET A 12 -28.46 37.12 -28.08
C MET A 12 -27.34 38.16 -27.97
N PRO A 13 -26.47 38.11 -26.95
CA PRO A 13 -25.30 38.97 -26.89
C PRO A 13 -24.27 38.50 -27.91
N ILE A 14 -23.62 39.44 -28.60
CA ILE A 14 -22.56 39.12 -29.55
C ILE A 14 -21.31 39.98 -29.32
N TYR A 15 -20.15 39.36 -29.46
CA TYR A 15 -18.86 40.04 -29.50
C TYR A 15 -17.90 39.24 -30.39
N ASN A 16 -17.59 39.77 -31.58
CA ASN A 16 -16.76 39.11 -32.59
C ASN A 16 -17.19 37.67 -32.94
N SER A 17 -18.51 37.46 -33.10
CA SER A 17 -19.11 36.14 -33.36
C SER A 17 -19.40 35.89 -34.85
N GLU A 18 -18.88 36.72 -35.76
CA GLU A 18 -19.25 36.73 -37.20
C GLU A 18 -19.11 35.38 -37.91
N THR A 19 -18.19 34.52 -37.47
CA THR A 19 -17.93 33.22 -38.10
C THR A 19 -19.14 32.28 -38.07
N TYR A 20 -19.89 32.29 -36.97
CA TYR A 20 -20.98 31.33 -36.73
C TYR A 20 -22.35 32.02 -36.58
N LEU A 21 -22.37 33.36 -36.60
CA LEU A 21 -23.58 34.15 -36.37
C LEU A 21 -24.70 33.85 -37.37
N ASP A 22 -24.35 33.54 -38.63
CA ASP A 22 -25.31 33.11 -39.65
C ASP A 22 -26.07 31.83 -39.22
N GLU A 23 -25.34 30.81 -38.77
CA GLU A 23 -25.93 29.55 -38.30
C GLU A 23 -26.80 29.76 -37.06
N ALA A 24 -26.32 30.58 -36.11
CA ALA A 24 -27.05 30.88 -34.88
C ALA A 24 -28.37 31.60 -35.16
N ILE A 25 -28.38 32.65 -36.00
CA ILE A 25 -29.60 33.37 -36.37
C ILE A 25 -30.56 32.47 -37.16
N LEU A 26 -30.06 31.70 -38.14
CA LEU A 26 -30.88 30.76 -38.91
C LEU A 26 -31.53 29.70 -38.02
N SER A 27 -30.86 29.25 -36.95
CA SER A 27 -31.43 28.29 -36.00
C SER A 27 -32.65 28.85 -35.24
N ILE A 28 -32.69 30.17 -35.02
CA ILE A 28 -33.83 30.86 -34.41
C ILE A 28 -34.94 31.09 -35.43
N ILE A 29 -34.60 31.49 -36.66
CA ILE A 29 -35.58 31.69 -37.75
C ILE A 29 -36.39 30.40 -38.00
N HIS A 30 -35.74 29.25 -37.93
CA HIS A 30 -36.34 27.93 -38.16
C HIS A 30 -37.06 27.33 -36.94
N GLN A 31 -37.22 28.05 -35.84
CA GLN A 31 -38.02 27.56 -34.71
C GLN A 31 -39.46 27.25 -35.13
N THR A 32 -40.02 26.16 -34.59
CA THR A 32 -41.42 25.75 -34.81
C THR A 32 -42.37 26.76 -34.18
N TYR A 33 -42.04 27.24 -32.98
CA TYR A 33 -42.73 28.35 -32.31
C TYR A 33 -42.64 29.65 -33.13
N LYS A 34 -43.76 30.34 -33.38
CA LYS A 34 -43.79 31.49 -34.31
C LYS A 34 -43.83 32.85 -33.62
N ASN A 35 -44.37 32.94 -32.42
CA ASN A 35 -44.52 34.22 -31.71
C ASN A 35 -43.28 34.60 -30.88
N TRP A 36 -42.21 35.02 -31.55
CA TRP A 36 -40.97 35.46 -30.92
C TRP A 36 -40.44 36.78 -31.49
N GLU A 37 -39.60 37.47 -30.71
CA GLU A 37 -38.68 38.52 -31.19
C GLU A 37 -37.23 38.14 -30.86
N LEU A 38 -36.28 38.49 -31.72
CA LEU A 38 -34.85 38.26 -31.51
C LEU A 38 -34.14 39.59 -31.29
N LEU A 39 -33.61 39.78 -30.09
CA LEU A 39 -32.84 40.95 -29.66
C LEU A 39 -31.35 40.61 -29.69
N ILE A 40 -30.66 41.07 -30.74
CA ILE A 40 -29.23 40.85 -30.89
C ILE A 40 -28.50 42.06 -30.31
N ILE A 41 -27.81 41.85 -29.18
CA ILE A 41 -27.10 42.90 -28.45
C ILE A 41 -25.66 42.92 -28.90
N ASN A 42 -25.33 43.86 -29.79
CA ASN A 42 -23.99 43.98 -30.31
C ASN A 42 -23.12 44.83 -29.39
N GLU A 43 -22.12 44.17 -28.80
CA GLU A 43 -21.18 44.82 -27.91
C GLU A 43 -20.32 45.86 -28.63
N PHE A 44 -19.91 46.90 -27.90
CA PHE A 44 -19.03 47.91 -28.47
C PHE A 44 -17.65 47.32 -28.78
N GLY A 45 -17.16 47.61 -29.99
CA GLY A 45 -15.88 47.10 -30.48
C GLY A 45 -15.97 45.76 -31.20
N SER A 46 -17.17 45.21 -31.43
CA SER A 46 -17.36 44.09 -32.36
C SER A 46 -17.00 44.48 -33.79
N ASN A 47 -16.52 43.51 -34.56
CA ASN A 47 -16.27 43.64 -36.00
C ASN A 47 -17.52 44.15 -36.75
N GLU A 48 -17.30 45.04 -37.73
CA GLU A 48 -18.36 45.56 -38.61
C GLU A 48 -19.04 44.45 -39.42
N GLU A 49 -18.36 43.33 -39.68
CA GLU A 49 -18.96 42.20 -40.39
C GLU A 49 -20.13 41.58 -39.62
N GLY A 50 -20.01 41.43 -38.29
CA GLY A 50 -21.12 40.96 -37.45
C GLY A 50 -22.36 41.87 -37.56
N LYS A 51 -22.15 43.19 -37.53
CA LYS A 51 -23.24 44.18 -37.73
C LYS A 51 -23.90 44.03 -39.10
N ARG A 52 -23.11 43.79 -40.16
CA ARG A 52 -23.63 43.57 -41.52
C ARG A 52 -24.50 42.33 -41.59
N ILE A 53 -24.06 41.22 -41.01
CA ILE A 53 -24.82 39.96 -40.95
C ILE A 53 -26.19 40.20 -40.28
N ILE A 54 -26.21 40.88 -39.13
CA ILE A 54 -27.46 41.16 -38.40
C ILE A 54 -28.40 42.04 -39.20
N ASN A 55 -27.90 43.14 -39.77
CA ASN A 55 -28.72 44.06 -40.55
C ASN A 55 -29.31 43.39 -41.79
N ARG A 56 -28.57 42.44 -42.40
CA ARG A 56 -29.08 41.61 -43.50
C ARG A 56 -30.29 40.79 -43.07
N TYR A 57 -30.26 40.15 -41.90
CA TYR A 57 -31.40 39.38 -41.41
C TYR A 57 -32.56 40.27 -40.93
N ALA A 58 -32.28 41.38 -40.25
CA ALA A 58 -33.30 42.34 -39.81
C ALA A 58 -34.06 42.99 -40.98
N ALA A 59 -33.43 43.10 -42.16
CA ALA A 59 -34.09 43.56 -43.38
C ALA A 59 -35.06 42.52 -43.98
N ILE A 60 -34.89 41.23 -43.66
CA ILE A 60 -35.69 40.12 -44.21
C ILE A 60 -36.75 39.63 -43.22
N ASP A 61 -36.47 39.68 -41.92
CA ASP A 61 -37.39 39.28 -40.86
C ASP A 61 -37.52 40.40 -39.81
N SER A 62 -38.70 41.03 -39.76
CA SER A 62 -38.98 42.17 -38.89
C SER A 62 -38.99 41.84 -37.40
N ARG A 63 -38.96 40.54 -37.03
CA ARG A 63 -38.83 40.09 -35.65
C ARG A 63 -37.42 40.24 -35.10
N ILE A 64 -36.42 40.49 -35.95
CA ILE A 64 -35.01 40.61 -35.57
C ILE A 64 -34.64 42.09 -35.38
N ARG A 65 -34.06 42.41 -34.21
CA ARG A 65 -33.66 43.78 -33.84
C ARG A 65 -32.22 43.81 -33.36
N LEU A 66 -31.43 44.68 -33.97
CA LEU A 66 -30.10 45.05 -33.50
C LEU A 66 -30.19 46.10 -32.40
N ILE A 67 -29.56 45.82 -31.25
CA ILE A 67 -29.33 46.79 -30.18
C ILE A 67 -27.82 47.00 -30.10
N GLN A 68 -27.37 48.23 -30.36
CA GLN A 68 -25.95 48.57 -30.36
C GLN A 68 -25.57 49.24 -29.04
N ASN A 69 -24.65 48.63 -28.29
CA ASN A 69 -24.07 49.29 -27.12
C ASN A 69 -23.20 50.48 -27.53
N SER A 70 -23.26 51.57 -26.77
CA SER A 70 -22.45 52.78 -26.99
C SER A 70 -21.02 52.66 -26.43
N GLU A 71 -20.79 51.75 -25.50
CA GLU A 71 -19.51 51.47 -24.86
C GLU A 71 -19.38 49.98 -24.52
N ARG A 72 -18.19 49.53 -24.11
CA ARG A 72 -17.94 48.10 -23.86
C ARG A 72 -18.46 47.70 -22.48
N LEU A 73 -19.63 47.06 -22.44
CA LEU A 73 -20.35 46.74 -21.20
C LEU A 73 -19.96 45.39 -20.58
N GLY A 74 -19.49 44.45 -21.42
CA GLY A 74 -19.30 43.06 -21.03
C GLY A 74 -20.60 42.26 -21.10
N ILE A 75 -20.48 40.92 -21.04
CA ILE A 75 -21.59 40.00 -21.27
C ILE A 75 -22.77 40.21 -20.31
N ALA A 76 -22.52 40.33 -19.00
CA ALA A 76 -23.57 40.47 -17.99
C ALA A 76 -24.43 41.73 -18.21
N GLU A 77 -23.79 42.87 -18.44
CA GLU A 77 -24.52 44.12 -18.64
C GLU A 77 -25.12 44.24 -20.06
N SER A 78 -24.48 43.65 -21.07
CA SER A 78 -25.08 43.47 -22.40
C SER A 78 -26.35 42.61 -22.35
N LEU A 79 -26.34 41.51 -21.59
CA LEU A 79 -27.53 40.72 -21.33
C LEU A 79 -28.59 41.56 -20.63
N ASN A 80 -28.24 42.31 -19.58
CA ASN A 80 -29.17 43.19 -18.88
C ASN A 80 -29.84 44.23 -19.80
N GLU A 81 -29.11 44.79 -20.75
CA GLU A 81 -29.68 45.70 -21.74
C GLU A 81 -30.73 44.99 -22.61
N GLY A 82 -30.43 43.77 -23.07
CA GLY A 82 -31.41 42.91 -23.74
C GLY A 82 -32.63 42.60 -22.87
N LEU A 83 -32.43 42.29 -21.59
CA LEU A 83 -33.50 42.02 -20.63
C LEU A 83 -34.41 43.23 -20.41
N ARG A 84 -33.84 44.44 -20.35
CA ARG A 84 -34.63 45.70 -20.23
C ARG A 84 -35.49 45.95 -21.47
N GLN A 85 -35.01 45.57 -22.64
CA GLN A 85 -35.70 45.80 -23.92
C GLN A 85 -36.67 44.69 -24.33
N ALA A 86 -36.56 43.50 -23.74
CA ALA A 86 -37.45 42.36 -23.98
C ALA A 86 -38.93 42.74 -23.75
N LYS A 87 -39.82 42.32 -24.66
CA LYS A 87 -41.27 42.53 -24.57
C LYS A 87 -42.06 41.26 -24.27
N GLY A 88 -41.42 40.09 -24.42
CA GLY A 88 -42.01 38.78 -24.23
C GLY A 88 -42.50 38.53 -22.82
N GLU A 89 -43.47 37.64 -22.70
CA GLU A 89 -43.88 37.03 -21.43
C GLU A 89 -42.80 36.07 -20.94
N TYR A 90 -42.14 35.40 -21.88
CA TYR A 90 -40.96 34.60 -21.67
C TYR A 90 -39.73 35.26 -22.28
N ILE A 91 -38.59 35.04 -21.65
CA ILE A 91 -37.28 35.46 -22.13
C ILE A 91 -36.42 34.22 -22.32
N ALA A 92 -35.85 34.04 -23.51
CA ALA A 92 -34.89 32.98 -23.79
C ALA A 92 -33.51 33.58 -24.03
N ARG A 93 -32.45 32.85 -23.67
CA ARG A 93 -31.08 33.19 -24.04
C ARG A 93 -30.65 32.41 -25.28
N MET A 94 -29.74 32.99 -26.06
CA MET A 94 -29.03 32.33 -27.16
C MET A 94 -27.62 32.91 -27.28
N ASP A 95 -26.61 32.10 -27.55
CA ASP A 95 -25.26 32.59 -27.88
C ASP A 95 -25.05 32.66 -29.41
N GLY A 96 -24.16 33.55 -29.85
CA GLY A 96 -23.95 33.87 -31.27
C GLY A 96 -23.24 32.80 -32.09
N ASP A 97 -22.79 31.71 -31.47
CA ASP A 97 -22.01 30.63 -32.09
C ASP A 97 -22.61 29.23 -31.92
N ASP A 98 -23.72 29.13 -31.20
CA ASP A 98 -24.43 27.88 -30.93
C ASP A 98 -25.63 27.67 -31.88
N ILE A 99 -26.30 26.51 -31.77
CA ILE A 99 -27.47 26.17 -32.58
C ILE A 99 -28.63 25.74 -31.68
N SER A 100 -29.76 26.45 -31.77
CA SER A 100 -31.03 25.99 -31.17
C SER A 100 -31.74 25.01 -32.10
N LEU A 101 -32.12 23.83 -31.59
CA LEU A 101 -32.87 22.86 -32.40
C LEU A 101 -34.31 23.34 -32.65
N PRO A 102 -34.95 22.96 -33.77
CA PRO A 102 -36.18 23.59 -34.24
C PRO A 102 -37.34 23.64 -33.22
N GLU A 103 -37.44 22.63 -32.36
CA GLU A 103 -38.55 22.48 -31.39
C GLU A 103 -38.23 23.09 -30.00
N ARG A 104 -37.06 23.72 -29.81
CA ARG A 104 -36.60 24.19 -28.48
C ARG A 104 -37.60 25.11 -27.82
N ILE A 105 -37.93 26.23 -28.49
CA ILE A 105 -38.73 27.29 -27.88
C ILE A 105 -40.17 26.80 -27.63
N GLU A 106 -40.73 26.03 -28.57
CA GLU A 106 -42.07 25.43 -28.44
C GLU A 106 -42.16 24.55 -27.19
N LYS A 107 -41.25 23.58 -27.04
CA LYS A 107 -41.25 22.66 -25.90
C LYS A 107 -40.98 23.36 -24.57
N GLN A 108 -40.09 24.35 -24.54
CA GLN A 108 -39.85 25.12 -23.32
C GLN A 108 -41.08 25.95 -22.92
N VAL A 109 -41.77 26.59 -23.86
CA VAL A 109 -43.01 27.32 -23.57
C VAL A 109 -44.11 26.38 -23.09
N GLU A 110 -44.33 25.25 -23.77
CA GLU A 110 -45.32 24.24 -23.35
C GLU A 110 -45.05 23.72 -21.92
N PHE A 111 -43.78 23.45 -21.61
CA PHE A 111 -43.36 23.03 -20.28
C PHE A 111 -43.66 24.11 -19.24
N MET A 112 -43.30 25.36 -19.51
CA MET A 112 -43.53 26.47 -18.59
C MET A 112 -45.02 26.76 -18.40
N GLU A 113 -45.84 26.72 -19.46
CA GLU A 113 -47.29 26.90 -19.37
C GLU A 113 -47.97 25.81 -18.54
N SER A 114 -47.37 24.61 -18.48
CA SER A 114 -47.86 23.48 -17.69
C SER A 114 -47.38 23.49 -16.24
N ASN A 115 -46.33 24.27 -15.92
CA ASN A 115 -45.68 24.31 -14.61
C ASN A 115 -45.48 25.76 -14.13
N ASN A 116 -46.46 26.28 -13.38
CA ASN A 116 -46.49 27.68 -12.95
C ASN A 116 -45.53 28.02 -11.80
N ASP A 117 -45.06 27.01 -11.08
CA ASP A 117 -44.08 27.09 -9.99
C ASP A 117 -42.62 27.16 -10.48
N ILE A 118 -42.36 26.74 -11.72
CA ILE A 118 -41.05 26.89 -12.35
C ILE A 118 -40.89 28.33 -12.89
N LEU A 119 -39.79 28.99 -12.51
CA LEU A 119 -39.44 30.33 -12.99
C LEU A 119 -38.50 30.30 -14.19
N LEU A 120 -37.66 29.26 -14.29
CA LEU A 120 -36.69 29.08 -15.37
C LEU A 120 -36.58 27.60 -15.76
N CYS A 121 -36.49 27.32 -17.05
CA CYS A 121 -36.16 26.00 -17.56
C CYS A 121 -34.96 26.03 -18.52
N GLY A 122 -34.09 25.02 -18.43
CA GLY A 122 -33.07 24.70 -19.45
C GLY A 122 -33.42 23.45 -20.25
N VAL A 123 -32.49 22.96 -21.06
CA VAL A 123 -32.64 21.75 -21.89
C VAL A 123 -31.37 20.91 -21.88
N GLN A 124 -31.44 19.64 -22.28
CA GLN A 124 -30.23 18.85 -22.51
C GLN A 124 -29.47 19.37 -23.74
N VAL A 125 -28.16 19.16 -23.75
CA VAL A 125 -27.25 19.74 -24.73
C VAL A 125 -26.40 18.66 -25.41
N GLU A 126 -26.30 18.72 -26.74
CA GLU A 126 -25.27 18.03 -27.50
C GLU A 126 -24.11 19.00 -27.71
N VAL A 127 -22.94 18.68 -27.21
CA VAL A 127 -21.72 19.44 -27.48
C VAL A 127 -21.11 18.97 -28.79
N PHE A 128 -20.66 19.90 -29.64
CA PHE A 128 -20.05 19.60 -30.94
C PHE A 128 -18.95 20.62 -31.29
N GLY A 129 -18.19 20.36 -32.36
CA GLY A 129 -17.10 21.23 -32.82
C GLY A 129 -15.77 20.51 -32.76
N SER A 130 -14.81 21.03 -31.98
CA SER A 130 -13.52 20.35 -31.75
C SER A 130 -13.66 19.03 -31.00
N GLU A 131 -14.71 18.92 -30.18
CA GLU A 131 -15.04 17.75 -29.39
C GLU A 131 -16.56 17.49 -29.46
N LYS A 132 -16.97 16.25 -29.13
CA LYS A 132 -18.37 15.85 -29.18
C LYS A 132 -18.76 14.98 -27.98
N TRP A 133 -19.78 15.38 -27.24
CA TRP A 133 -20.39 14.60 -26.16
C TRP A 133 -21.80 15.11 -25.81
N ASP A 134 -22.55 14.33 -25.04
CA ASP A 134 -23.84 14.77 -24.49
C ASP A 134 -23.63 15.38 -23.09
N TRP A 135 -23.93 16.66 -22.93
CA TRP A 135 -23.88 17.33 -21.63
C TRP A 135 -25.21 17.13 -20.91
N LYS A 136 -25.23 16.11 -20.04
CA LYS A 136 -26.40 15.71 -19.27
C LYS A 136 -26.59 16.61 -18.04
N LEU A 137 -27.76 17.23 -17.93
CA LEU A 137 -28.17 18.08 -16.82
C LEU A 137 -29.26 17.40 -15.99
N GLU A 138 -29.25 17.61 -14.68
CA GLU A 138 -30.33 17.17 -13.79
C GLU A 138 -31.65 17.81 -14.20
N THR A 139 -32.75 17.05 -14.14
CA THR A 139 -34.09 17.48 -14.58
C THR A 139 -35.07 17.67 -13.44
N ASP A 140 -34.84 17.03 -12.28
CA ASP A 140 -35.69 17.17 -11.09
C ASP A 140 -35.41 18.53 -10.40
N PRO A 141 -36.40 19.43 -10.29
CA PRO A 141 -36.23 20.73 -9.63
C PRO A 141 -35.70 20.64 -8.20
N ALA A 142 -36.13 19.64 -7.44
CA ALA A 142 -35.69 19.48 -6.06
C ALA A 142 -34.21 19.13 -5.98
N ARG A 143 -33.71 18.32 -6.93
CA ARG A 143 -32.29 17.98 -7.03
C ARG A 143 -31.46 19.13 -7.60
N ILE A 144 -31.98 19.86 -8.58
CA ILE A 144 -31.33 21.07 -9.12
C ILE A 144 -31.10 22.09 -8.01
N ARG A 145 -32.11 22.31 -7.15
CA ARG A 145 -32.00 23.21 -6.00
C ARG A 145 -30.87 22.83 -5.05
N THR A 146 -30.69 21.54 -4.75
CA THR A 146 -29.62 21.10 -3.85
C THR A 146 -28.27 21.09 -4.56
N ASP A 147 -28.22 20.71 -5.83
CA ASP A 147 -27.00 20.79 -6.65
C ASP A 147 -26.52 22.24 -6.81
N ALA A 148 -27.42 23.21 -6.82
CA ALA A 148 -27.09 24.65 -6.84
C ALA A 148 -26.29 25.14 -5.62
N LEU A 149 -26.04 24.29 -4.61
CA LEU A 149 -25.08 24.58 -3.54
C LEU A 149 -23.64 24.59 -4.03
N PHE A 150 -23.30 23.78 -5.04
CA PHE A 150 -21.93 23.60 -5.52
C PHE A 150 -21.80 23.65 -7.05
N TYR A 151 -22.89 23.52 -7.82
CA TYR A 151 -22.87 23.33 -9.26
C TYR A 151 -23.85 24.29 -9.96
N SER A 152 -23.52 24.76 -11.16
CA SER A 152 -24.44 25.58 -11.96
C SER A 152 -25.65 24.76 -12.45
N PRO A 153 -26.91 25.19 -12.19
CA PRO A 153 -28.13 24.47 -12.56
C PRO A 153 -28.37 24.19 -14.05
N CYS A 154 -27.84 25.03 -14.93
CA CYS A 154 -28.19 25.05 -16.35
C CYS A 154 -26.98 25.44 -17.20
N VAL A 155 -26.93 24.95 -18.44
CA VAL A 155 -26.03 25.50 -19.46
C VAL A 155 -26.58 26.85 -19.90
N HIS A 156 -25.82 27.92 -19.67
CA HIS A 156 -26.35 29.29 -19.71
C HIS A 156 -27.11 29.67 -21.00
N PRO A 157 -26.71 29.29 -22.25
CA PRO A 157 -27.47 29.68 -23.45
C PRO A 157 -28.77 28.89 -23.67
N THR A 158 -29.03 27.86 -22.86
CA THR A 158 -30.23 27.00 -23.00
C THR A 158 -31.48 27.57 -22.34
N ILE A 159 -31.33 28.56 -21.47
CA ILE A 159 -32.39 28.96 -20.55
C ILE A 159 -33.56 29.67 -21.24
N LEU A 160 -34.76 29.39 -20.76
CA LEU A 160 -35.99 30.16 -20.98
C LEU A 160 -36.64 30.40 -19.62
N PHE A 161 -36.98 31.64 -19.31
CA PHE A 161 -37.52 32.02 -18.01
C PHE A 161 -38.65 33.03 -18.11
N ARG A 162 -39.47 33.10 -17.06
CA ARG A 162 -40.58 34.05 -16.97
C ARG A 162 -40.04 35.46 -16.82
N ARG A 163 -40.63 36.42 -17.52
CA ARG A 163 -40.27 37.84 -17.36
C ARG A 163 -40.48 38.36 -15.93
N ASP A 164 -41.31 37.70 -15.12
CA ASP A 164 -41.46 37.97 -13.69
C ASP A 164 -40.15 37.96 -12.91
N VAL A 165 -39.16 37.15 -13.32
CA VAL A 165 -37.79 37.19 -12.78
C VAL A 165 -37.23 38.63 -12.79
N ILE A 166 -37.54 39.37 -13.84
CA ILE A 166 -37.12 40.77 -14.01
C ILE A 166 -38.14 41.72 -13.38
N ASN A 167 -39.40 41.67 -13.82
CA ASN A 167 -40.38 42.71 -13.49
C ASN A 167 -40.88 42.64 -12.04
N LYS A 168 -40.95 41.44 -11.46
CA LYS A 168 -41.50 41.20 -10.13
C LYS A 168 -40.38 41.00 -9.10
N TYR A 169 -39.38 40.19 -9.42
CA TYR A 169 -38.30 39.84 -8.50
C TYR A 169 -37.05 40.69 -8.66
N ASN A 170 -36.96 41.52 -9.72
CA ASN A 170 -35.85 42.44 -9.98
C ASN A 170 -34.47 41.75 -10.01
N VAL A 171 -34.41 40.54 -10.57
CA VAL A 171 -33.20 39.75 -10.68
C VAL A 171 -32.57 40.03 -12.05
N PHE A 172 -31.47 40.79 -12.08
CA PHE A 172 -30.64 41.03 -13.27
C PHE A 172 -29.27 40.36 -13.11
N TYR A 173 -28.50 40.16 -14.18
CA TYR A 173 -27.13 39.66 -14.08
C TYR A 173 -26.25 40.66 -13.31
N ASN A 174 -25.38 40.15 -12.44
CA ASN A 174 -24.44 41.00 -11.72
C ASN A 174 -23.12 41.11 -12.50
N LYS A 175 -22.78 42.33 -12.93
CA LYS A 175 -21.57 42.62 -13.71
C LYS A 175 -20.25 42.35 -12.96
N ASP A 176 -20.30 42.31 -11.63
CA ASP A 176 -19.12 42.08 -10.80
C ASP A 176 -18.72 40.59 -10.78
N TYR A 177 -19.63 39.67 -11.12
CA TYR A 177 -19.37 38.23 -11.12
C TYR A 177 -18.95 37.68 -12.49
N LYS A 178 -17.98 38.33 -13.15
CA LYS A 178 -17.53 37.93 -14.49
C LYS A 178 -17.02 36.47 -14.50
N ALA A 179 -17.50 35.67 -15.45
CA ALA A 179 -17.28 34.22 -15.59
C ALA A 179 -18.03 33.33 -14.59
N SER A 180 -18.91 33.89 -13.77
CA SER A 180 -19.86 33.14 -12.91
C SER A 180 -21.19 33.89 -12.74
N GLU A 181 -21.49 34.81 -13.67
CA GLU A 181 -22.69 35.63 -13.62
C GLU A 181 -23.96 34.80 -13.80
N ASP A 182 -23.84 33.65 -14.46
CA ASP A 182 -24.90 32.66 -14.67
C ASP A 182 -25.22 31.92 -13.37
N TYR A 183 -24.22 31.41 -12.67
CA TYR A 183 -24.40 30.73 -11.40
C TYR A 183 -24.98 31.66 -10.32
N ASP A 184 -24.51 32.91 -10.25
CA ASP A 184 -25.11 33.93 -9.38
C ASP A 184 -26.58 34.20 -9.75
N PHE A 185 -26.88 34.31 -11.04
CA PHE A 185 -28.24 34.55 -11.52
C PHE A 185 -29.17 33.39 -11.16
N PHE A 186 -28.76 32.15 -11.37
CA PHE A 186 -29.56 30.96 -11.07
C PHE A 186 -29.80 30.79 -9.56
N THR A 187 -28.77 30.97 -8.73
CA THR A 187 -28.93 30.88 -7.26
C THR A 187 -29.86 31.95 -6.71
N ARG A 188 -29.90 33.16 -7.29
CA ARG A 188 -30.88 34.20 -6.92
C ARG A 188 -32.30 33.90 -7.40
N ILE A 189 -32.47 33.26 -8.55
CA ILE A 189 -33.80 32.80 -9.00
C ILE A 189 -34.36 31.76 -8.02
N LEU A 190 -33.51 30.84 -7.55
CA LEU A 190 -33.89 29.81 -6.58
C LEU A 190 -34.37 30.38 -5.23
N GLU A 191 -34.10 31.65 -4.92
CA GLU A 191 -34.66 32.34 -3.75
C GLU A 191 -36.17 32.64 -3.90
N PHE A 192 -36.71 32.62 -5.13
CA PHE A 192 -38.08 33.03 -5.44
C PHE A 192 -38.95 31.94 -6.09
N GLY A 193 -38.33 30.92 -6.70
CA GLY A 193 -39.04 29.80 -7.33
C GLY A 193 -38.09 28.73 -7.84
N GLU A 194 -38.62 27.74 -8.55
CA GLU A 194 -37.85 26.56 -8.96
C GLU A 194 -37.23 26.70 -10.35
N ILE A 195 -36.19 25.90 -10.58
CA ILE A 195 -35.54 25.72 -11.88
C ILE A 195 -35.71 24.26 -12.30
N ALA A 196 -35.96 24.01 -13.60
CA ALA A 196 -36.05 22.67 -14.17
C ALA A 196 -35.18 22.55 -15.43
N ASN A 197 -34.85 21.34 -15.85
CA ASN A 197 -34.33 21.10 -17.20
C ASN A 197 -35.24 20.08 -17.91
N LEU A 198 -35.50 20.30 -19.20
CA LEU A 198 -36.18 19.32 -20.04
C LEU A 198 -35.27 18.11 -20.29
N LYS A 199 -35.88 16.95 -20.60
CA LYS A 199 -35.17 15.68 -20.83
C LYS A 199 -34.66 15.55 -22.26
N GLU A 200 -35.22 16.33 -23.19
CA GLU A 200 -34.86 16.32 -24.59
C GLU A 200 -33.59 17.13 -24.85
N VAL A 201 -32.76 16.63 -25.78
CA VAL A 201 -31.68 17.42 -26.39
C VAL A 201 -32.32 18.39 -27.37
N LEU A 202 -32.26 19.68 -27.04
CA LEU A 202 -32.88 20.76 -27.83
C LEU A 202 -31.88 21.87 -28.18
N PHE A 203 -30.61 21.67 -27.90
CA PHE A 203 -29.57 22.66 -28.11
C PHE A 203 -28.25 21.98 -28.48
N LYS A 204 -27.51 22.60 -29.40
CA LYS A 204 -26.16 22.20 -29.75
C LYS A 204 -25.17 23.28 -29.35
N TYR A 205 -24.27 22.95 -28.43
CA TYR A 205 -23.27 23.86 -27.89
C TYR A 205 -21.93 23.66 -28.60
N ARG A 206 -21.37 24.74 -29.15
CA ARG A 206 -20.16 24.67 -29.98
C ARG A 206 -18.90 24.88 -29.15
N LEU A 207 -17.97 23.95 -29.29
CA LEU A 207 -16.65 24.04 -28.69
C LEU A 207 -15.55 24.26 -29.73
N TYR A 208 -14.68 25.24 -29.47
CA TYR A 208 -13.44 25.48 -30.18
C TYR A 208 -12.39 26.08 -29.22
N GLY A 209 -11.10 25.92 -29.54
CA GLY A 209 -9.98 26.15 -28.60
C GLY A 209 -9.78 27.57 -28.06
N THR A 210 -10.62 28.53 -28.44
CA THR A 210 -10.59 29.93 -27.94
C THR A 210 -11.84 30.32 -27.15
N ASN A 211 -12.70 29.36 -26.76
CA ASN A 211 -13.87 29.66 -25.92
C ASN A 211 -13.45 30.33 -24.61
N ALA A 212 -14.25 31.28 -24.14
CA ALA A 212 -13.98 32.06 -22.93
C ALA A 212 -13.72 31.20 -21.69
N THR A 213 -14.28 29.97 -21.66
CA THR A 213 -14.10 28.95 -20.62
C THR A 213 -12.64 28.54 -20.41
N TYR A 214 -11.75 28.65 -21.40
CA TYR A 214 -10.33 28.24 -21.29
C TYR A 214 -9.38 29.34 -20.78
N ILE A 215 -9.81 30.60 -20.70
CA ILE A 215 -8.89 31.75 -20.65
C ILE A 215 -8.69 32.33 -19.23
N ASN A 216 -9.45 31.93 -18.19
CA ASN A 216 -9.47 32.67 -16.90
C ASN A 216 -9.60 31.86 -15.59
N ASN A 217 -8.96 30.68 -15.49
CA ASN A 217 -9.21 29.70 -14.41
C ASN A 217 -9.07 30.21 -12.95
N ASN A 218 -8.15 31.13 -12.63
CA ASN A 218 -7.95 31.56 -11.24
C ASN A 218 -8.91 32.67 -10.76
N ILE A 219 -9.43 33.50 -11.67
CA ILE A 219 -10.38 34.57 -11.32
C ILE A 219 -11.80 34.00 -11.19
N GLY A 220 -12.18 33.09 -12.11
CA GLY A 220 -13.47 32.40 -12.06
C GLY A 220 -13.67 31.61 -10.76
N PHE A 221 -12.62 30.94 -10.27
CA PHE A 221 -12.67 30.21 -8.99
C PHE A 221 -13.11 31.09 -7.80
N LYS A 222 -12.45 32.24 -7.59
CA LYS A 222 -12.73 33.11 -6.44
C LYS A 222 -14.14 33.70 -6.49
N ILE A 223 -14.56 34.10 -7.69
CA ILE A 223 -15.89 34.64 -7.94
C ILE A 223 -16.95 33.56 -7.68
N TYR A 224 -16.70 32.33 -8.12
CA TYR A 224 -17.58 31.19 -7.83
C TYR A 224 -17.74 30.95 -6.32
N SER A 225 -16.63 30.98 -5.57
CA SER A 225 -16.67 30.91 -4.10
C SER A 225 -17.44 32.08 -3.47
N ASP A 226 -17.35 33.30 -4.01
CA ASP A 226 -18.13 34.46 -3.49
C ASP A 226 -19.64 34.22 -3.63
N VAL A 227 -20.07 33.65 -4.76
CA VAL A 227 -21.47 33.29 -5.00
C VAL A 227 -21.92 32.21 -4.00
N MET A 228 -21.10 31.18 -3.79
CA MET A 228 -21.38 30.13 -2.80
C MET A 228 -21.48 30.69 -1.38
N GLU A 229 -20.55 31.56 -0.98
CA GLU A 229 -20.52 32.20 0.33
C GLU A 229 -21.81 32.98 0.59
N ARG A 230 -22.24 33.81 -0.38
CA ARG A 230 -23.51 34.54 -0.32
C ARG A 230 -24.70 33.57 -0.22
N HIS A 231 -24.69 32.50 -1.01
CA HIS A 231 -25.78 31.53 -1.01
C HIS A 231 -25.89 30.78 0.32
N PHE A 232 -24.78 30.30 0.88
CA PHE A 232 -24.77 29.67 2.21
C PHE A 232 -25.20 30.64 3.32
N HIS A 233 -24.75 31.90 3.28
CA HIS A 233 -25.17 32.93 4.24
C HIS A 233 -26.70 33.12 4.22
N LYS A 234 -27.30 33.16 3.03
CA LYS A 234 -28.77 33.21 2.85
C LYS A 234 -29.47 31.98 3.39
N LEU A 235 -28.84 30.81 3.27
CA LEU A 235 -29.30 29.56 3.87
C LEU A 235 -29.00 29.48 5.38
N GLY A 236 -28.47 30.55 5.99
CA GLY A 236 -28.18 30.63 7.43
C GLY A 236 -26.98 29.79 7.87
N ILE A 237 -26.03 29.55 6.98
CA ILE A 237 -24.79 28.83 7.25
C ILE A 237 -23.62 29.74 6.93
N ASP A 238 -22.88 30.12 7.95
CA ASP A 238 -21.67 30.91 7.78
C ASP A 238 -20.44 29.99 7.78
N PHE A 239 -19.61 30.19 6.77
CA PHE A 239 -18.32 29.56 6.56
C PHE A 239 -17.26 30.63 6.43
N SER A 240 -16.07 30.35 6.94
CA SER A 240 -14.88 31.13 6.63
C SER A 240 -14.53 30.99 5.16
N ARG A 241 -13.77 31.94 4.64
CA ARG A 241 -13.38 31.91 3.23
C ARG A 241 -12.68 30.62 2.81
N LYS A 242 -11.79 30.10 3.66
CA LYS A 242 -11.06 28.85 3.40
C LYS A 242 -11.98 27.63 3.32
N GLU A 243 -13.06 27.61 4.11
CA GLU A 243 -14.06 26.54 4.10
C GLU A 243 -14.91 26.60 2.83
N VAL A 244 -15.36 27.80 2.42
CA VAL A 244 -16.10 27.97 1.15
C VAL A 244 -15.24 27.58 -0.03
N ASP A 245 -13.97 28.00 -0.04
CA ASP A 245 -13.02 27.59 -1.06
C ASP A 245 -12.95 26.05 -1.11
N LEU A 246 -12.72 25.35 0.01
CA LEU A 246 -12.69 23.88 0.01
C LEU A 246 -14.01 23.22 -0.45
N LEU A 247 -15.16 23.83 -0.18
CA LEU A 247 -16.47 23.35 -0.65
C LEU A 247 -16.65 23.51 -2.16
N SER A 248 -15.96 24.46 -2.80
CA SER A 248 -16.07 24.71 -4.23
C SER A 248 -15.53 23.53 -5.05
N VAL A 249 -16.24 23.17 -6.11
CA VAL A 249 -15.82 22.13 -7.08
C VAL A 249 -14.61 22.55 -7.91
N HIS A 250 -14.33 23.84 -7.94
CA HIS A 250 -13.18 24.42 -8.62
C HIS A 250 -11.96 24.56 -7.70
N TYR A 251 -12.09 24.21 -6.41
CA TYR A 251 -10.95 24.20 -5.51
C TYR A 251 -10.06 23.02 -5.81
N SER A 252 -8.85 23.35 -6.23
CA SER A 252 -7.87 22.38 -6.63
C SER A 252 -7.03 21.96 -5.42
N LEU A 253 -7.16 20.69 -5.00
CA LEU A 253 -6.18 20.05 -4.10
C LEU A 253 -4.84 19.78 -4.81
N LYS A 254 -4.73 20.11 -6.11
CA LYS A 254 -3.51 19.99 -6.89
C LYS A 254 -2.35 20.76 -6.24
N GLY A 255 -1.25 20.05 -6.03
CA GLY A 255 -0.04 20.58 -5.40
C GLY A 255 0.00 20.44 -3.88
N LEU A 256 -1.06 19.92 -3.24
CA LEU A 256 -0.98 19.43 -1.86
C LEU A 256 -0.44 18.00 -1.85
N GLU A 257 0.28 17.65 -0.80
CA GLU A 257 0.96 16.34 -0.67
C GLU A 257 0.85 15.80 0.77
N GLY A 258 1.03 14.49 0.91
CA GLY A 258 1.13 13.81 2.20
C GLY A 258 -0.09 14.00 3.11
N VAL A 259 0.20 14.45 4.32
CA VAL A 259 -0.77 14.61 5.42
C VAL A 259 -1.80 15.69 5.12
N GLU A 260 -1.42 16.76 4.40
CA GLU A 260 -2.32 17.90 4.15
C GLU A 260 -3.54 17.49 3.31
N VAL A 261 -3.36 16.59 2.34
CA VAL A 261 -4.47 16.04 1.53
C VAL A 261 -5.49 15.35 2.44
N LEU A 262 -5.03 14.50 3.36
CA LEU A 262 -5.88 13.78 4.29
C LEU A 262 -6.62 14.72 5.25
N GLU A 263 -5.94 15.77 5.74
CA GLU A 263 -6.56 16.81 6.56
C GLU A 263 -7.66 17.55 5.81
N LYS A 264 -7.44 17.93 4.54
CA LYS A 264 -8.48 18.58 3.72
C LYS A 264 -9.68 17.67 3.49
N MET A 265 -9.48 16.37 3.30
CA MET A 265 -10.59 15.42 3.19
C MET A 265 -11.43 15.38 4.46
N VAL A 266 -10.79 15.29 5.64
CA VAL A 266 -11.50 15.28 6.93
C VAL A 266 -12.26 16.59 7.14
N VAL A 267 -11.66 17.74 6.81
CA VAL A 267 -12.35 19.04 6.92
C VAL A 267 -13.53 19.10 5.96
N LEU A 268 -13.38 18.67 4.71
CA LEU A 268 -14.47 18.65 3.73
C LEU A 268 -15.64 17.80 4.23
N ASP A 269 -15.38 16.59 4.72
CA ASP A 269 -16.40 15.70 5.30
C ASP A 269 -17.18 16.39 6.44
N LEU A 270 -16.49 17.05 7.37
CA LEU A 270 -17.12 17.80 8.46
C LEU A 270 -17.96 18.99 7.97
N LEU A 271 -17.51 19.71 6.93
CA LEU A 271 -18.27 20.82 6.35
C LEU A 271 -19.56 20.31 5.68
N LEU A 272 -19.48 19.22 4.93
CA LEU A 272 -20.64 18.61 4.29
C LEU A 272 -21.66 18.12 5.33
N LYS A 273 -21.21 17.55 6.45
CA LYS A 273 -22.09 17.18 7.59
C LYS A 273 -22.77 18.41 8.18
N LYS A 274 -22.03 19.50 8.42
CA LYS A 274 -22.61 20.76 8.91
C LYS A 274 -23.71 21.28 7.97
N ILE A 275 -23.50 21.21 6.65
CA ILE A 275 -24.53 21.56 5.65
C ILE A 275 -25.74 20.65 5.81
N PHE A 276 -25.52 19.33 5.85
CA PHE A 276 -26.60 18.35 5.96
C PHE A 276 -27.46 18.58 7.21
N TYR A 277 -26.84 18.67 8.39
CA TYR A 277 -27.56 18.78 9.65
C TYR A 277 -28.37 20.07 9.77
N VAL A 278 -27.80 21.21 9.32
CA VAL A 278 -28.51 22.50 9.37
C VAL A 278 -29.70 22.50 8.41
N LEU A 279 -29.54 21.99 7.19
CA LEU A 279 -30.60 22.04 6.18
C LEU A 279 -31.65 20.93 6.35
N TYR A 280 -31.26 19.76 6.86
CA TYR A 280 -32.20 18.67 7.18
C TYR A 280 -33.31 19.13 8.13
N ASN A 281 -32.94 19.91 9.15
CA ASN A 281 -33.89 20.45 10.13
C ASN A 281 -34.78 21.56 9.57
N LYS A 282 -34.38 22.23 8.48
CA LYS A 282 -35.19 23.26 7.82
C LYS A 282 -36.26 22.66 6.91
N ASP A 283 -35.89 21.65 6.12
CA ASP A 283 -36.86 20.94 5.27
C ASP A 283 -36.47 19.48 5.03
N LYS A 284 -37.12 18.59 5.79
CA LYS A 284 -36.93 17.14 5.69
C LYS A 284 -37.28 16.58 4.32
N LYS A 285 -38.14 17.23 3.52
CA LYS A 285 -38.53 16.72 2.19
C LYS A 285 -37.39 16.81 1.19
N PHE A 286 -36.49 17.79 1.35
CA PHE A 286 -35.31 17.94 0.50
C PHE A 286 -34.11 17.12 0.97
N ALA A 287 -34.16 16.54 2.18
CA ALA A 287 -33.05 15.79 2.74
C ALA A 287 -32.51 14.66 1.83
N PRO A 288 -33.34 13.84 1.16
CA PRO A 288 -32.82 12.80 0.26
C PRO A 288 -32.03 13.37 -0.93
N TYR A 289 -32.50 14.48 -1.51
CA TYR A 289 -31.83 15.16 -2.61
C TYR A 289 -30.52 15.82 -2.15
N LEU A 290 -30.56 16.49 -1.00
CA LEU A 290 -29.40 17.11 -0.40
C LEU A 290 -28.31 16.08 -0.10
N PHE A 291 -28.68 14.95 0.48
CA PHE A 291 -27.73 13.88 0.80
C PHE A 291 -27.03 13.36 -0.46
N LYS A 292 -27.77 13.15 -1.55
CA LYS A 292 -27.19 12.77 -2.86
C LYS A 292 -26.23 13.81 -3.42
N THR A 293 -26.53 15.11 -3.26
CA THR A 293 -25.62 16.18 -3.68
C THR A 293 -24.33 16.16 -2.84
N LEU A 294 -24.43 16.01 -1.53
CA LEU A 294 -23.27 15.98 -0.62
C LEU A 294 -22.41 14.74 -0.84
N HIS A 295 -23.03 13.57 -1.04
CA HIS A 295 -22.36 12.35 -1.49
C HIS A 295 -21.55 12.59 -2.77
N ARG A 296 -22.19 13.14 -3.81
CA ARG A 296 -21.52 13.46 -5.08
C ARG A 296 -20.31 14.37 -4.84
N ARG A 297 -20.49 15.43 -4.05
CA ARG A 297 -19.42 16.39 -3.76
C ARG A 297 -18.22 15.74 -3.08
N PHE A 298 -18.44 14.84 -2.11
CA PHE A 298 -17.35 14.16 -1.42
C PHE A 298 -16.67 13.11 -2.32
N LYS A 299 -17.47 12.31 -3.02
CA LYS A 299 -17.00 11.29 -3.96
C LYS A 299 -16.15 11.89 -5.09
N GLU A 300 -16.58 13.00 -5.68
CA GLU A 300 -15.79 13.71 -6.70
C GLU A 300 -14.43 14.15 -6.17
N THR A 301 -14.35 14.69 -4.94
CA THR A 301 -13.03 15.01 -4.34
C THR A 301 -12.16 13.77 -4.26
N TYR A 302 -12.69 12.66 -3.72
CA TYR A 302 -11.94 11.41 -3.55
C TYR A 302 -11.48 10.82 -4.89
N ASP A 303 -12.38 10.68 -5.86
CA ASP A 303 -12.10 10.10 -7.18
C ASP A 303 -11.02 10.89 -7.95
N TRP A 304 -10.91 12.19 -7.71
CA TRP A 304 -9.94 13.06 -8.38
C TRP A 304 -8.61 13.21 -7.65
N LEU A 305 -8.43 12.64 -6.45
CA LEU A 305 -7.17 12.75 -5.70
C LEU A 305 -5.98 12.22 -6.50
N ASP A 306 -6.12 11.04 -7.11
CA ASP A 306 -5.06 10.40 -7.89
C ASP A 306 -4.65 11.23 -9.12
N ASN A 307 -5.58 12.02 -9.67
CA ASN A 307 -5.35 12.88 -10.84
C ASN A 307 -4.77 14.25 -10.46
N THR A 308 -4.90 14.68 -9.20
CA THR A 308 -4.61 16.06 -8.79
C THR A 308 -3.49 16.16 -7.75
N CYS A 309 -3.42 15.24 -6.79
CA CYS A 309 -2.45 15.24 -5.70
C CYS A 309 -1.36 14.20 -5.93
N LYS A 310 -0.12 14.51 -5.51
CA LYS A 310 1.00 13.56 -5.51
C LYS A 310 1.36 13.17 -4.06
N TYR A 311 1.98 12.01 -3.89
CA TYR A 311 2.63 11.59 -2.64
C TYR A 311 1.75 11.64 -1.37
N PHE A 312 0.55 11.05 -1.39
CA PHE A 312 -0.29 10.86 -0.20
C PHE A 312 -0.55 9.37 0.09
N ASP A 313 -0.95 9.05 1.32
CA ASP A 313 -1.26 7.69 1.75
C ASP A 313 -2.67 7.29 1.28
N LYS A 314 -2.74 6.50 0.20
CA LYS A 314 -4.00 6.08 -0.43
C LYS A 314 -4.87 5.23 0.50
N ASN A 315 -4.29 4.38 1.33
CA ASN A 315 -5.04 3.51 2.24
C ASN A 315 -5.75 4.37 3.31
N LYS A 316 -5.06 5.38 3.83
CA LYS A 316 -5.69 6.34 4.76
C LYS A 316 -6.76 7.18 4.10
N ALA A 317 -6.53 7.65 2.87
CA ALA A 317 -7.55 8.41 2.12
C ALA A 317 -8.80 7.56 1.88
N GLU A 318 -8.61 6.30 1.47
CA GLU A 318 -9.70 5.33 1.29
C GLU A 318 -10.42 5.04 2.61
N SER A 319 -9.71 4.87 3.71
CA SER A 319 -10.29 4.69 5.04
C SER A 319 -11.13 5.90 5.47
N ILE A 320 -10.62 7.13 5.29
CA ILE A 320 -11.36 8.37 5.56
C ILE A 320 -12.64 8.45 4.71
N TYR A 321 -12.56 8.12 3.42
CA TYR A 321 -13.70 8.13 2.52
C TYR A 321 -14.75 7.08 2.87
N LYS A 322 -14.34 5.81 3.04
CA LYS A 322 -15.25 4.69 3.36
C LYS A 322 -15.93 4.83 4.72
N ASN A 323 -15.24 5.46 5.68
CA ASN A 323 -15.74 5.66 7.04
C ASN A 323 -16.48 7.00 7.22
N SER A 324 -16.86 7.68 6.14
CA SER A 324 -17.75 8.86 6.15
C SER A 324 -19.21 8.43 5.91
N VAL A 325 -20.16 9.17 6.49
CA VAL A 325 -21.59 9.00 6.19
C VAL A 325 -21.89 9.19 4.70
N PHE A 326 -21.10 10.02 4.00
CA PHE A 326 -21.27 10.29 2.57
C PHE A 326 -20.62 9.24 1.67
N TYR A 327 -20.13 8.13 2.21
CA TYR A 327 -19.86 6.94 1.41
C TYR A 327 -21.16 6.36 0.81
N HIS A 328 -22.28 6.53 1.52
CA HIS A 328 -23.61 6.16 1.06
C HIS A 328 -24.20 7.24 0.14
N ASP A 329 -24.96 6.83 -0.86
CA ASP A 329 -25.61 7.71 -1.83
C ASP A 329 -27.02 8.16 -1.39
N GLU A 330 -27.66 7.41 -0.50
CA GLU A 330 -28.95 7.75 0.11
C GLU A 330 -28.84 7.76 1.64
N PHE A 331 -29.61 8.64 2.30
CA PHE A 331 -29.64 8.70 3.77
C PHE A 331 -30.40 7.50 4.36
N TYR A 332 -30.16 7.22 5.63
CA TYR A 332 -30.68 6.04 6.32
C TYR A 332 -32.21 5.98 6.30
N VAL A 333 -32.73 4.79 5.98
CA VAL A 333 -34.14 4.43 6.12
C VAL A 333 -34.24 3.16 6.93
N GLN A 334 -35.09 3.18 7.97
CA GLN A 334 -35.26 2.02 8.85
C GLN A 334 -35.84 0.83 8.09
N THR A 335 -35.13 -0.31 8.14
CA THR A 335 -35.56 -1.60 7.55
C THR A 335 -35.69 -2.73 8.56
N LYS A 336 -35.18 -2.55 9.78
CA LYS A 336 -35.19 -3.52 10.89
C LYS A 336 -35.77 -2.83 12.12
N PHE A 337 -36.67 -3.51 12.82
CA PHE A 337 -37.49 -2.92 13.88
C PHE A 337 -37.17 -3.49 15.26
N ALA A 338 -37.48 -2.72 16.30
CA ALA A 338 -37.22 -3.06 17.68
C ALA A 338 -38.01 -4.29 18.16
N SER A 339 -37.33 -5.11 18.96
CA SER A 339 -37.95 -6.17 19.74
C SER A 339 -38.38 -5.64 21.11
N SER A 340 -39.51 -6.14 21.63
CA SER A 340 -39.94 -5.82 23.01
C SER A 340 -38.97 -6.34 24.08
N LYS A 341 -38.17 -7.36 23.75
CA LYS A 341 -37.13 -7.96 24.59
C LYS A 341 -35.88 -8.15 23.72
N PRO A 342 -35.08 -7.09 23.49
CA PRO A 342 -33.90 -7.19 22.66
C PRO A 342 -32.93 -8.21 23.28
N LYS A 343 -32.20 -8.97 22.46
CA LYS A 343 -31.13 -9.85 22.94
C LYS A 343 -29.90 -9.05 23.38
N VAL A 344 -29.60 -7.95 22.66
CA VAL A 344 -28.45 -7.07 22.92
C VAL A 344 -28.93 -5.65 23.25
N SER A 345 -28.35 -5.02 24.27
CA SER A 345 -28.43 -3.57 24.46
C SER A 345 -27.07 -2.96 24.16
N VAL A 346 -27.02 -2.03 23.21
CA VAL A 346 -25.80 -1.28 22.88
C VAL A 346 -25.72 -0.05 23.78
N LEU A 347 -24.66 0.08 24.55
CA LEU A 347 -24.36 1.26 25.35
C LEU A 347 -23.54 2.23 24.50
N LEU A 348 -24.13 3.38 24.17
CA LEU A 348 -23.57 4.42 23.33
C LEU A 348 -23.54 5.75 24.11
N PRO A 349 -22.46 6.04 24.86
CA PRO A 349 -22.30 7.32 25.53
C PRO A 349 -21.98 8.42 24.51
N ILE A 350 -22.63 9.57 24.68
CA ILE A 350 -22.38 10.75 23.82
C ILE A 350 -22.12 12.00 24.66
N TYR A 351 -21.15 12.80 24.20
CA TYR A 351 -20.84 14.13 24.70
C TYR A 351 -20.16 14.92 23.58
N ASN A 352 -20.85 15.91 23.01
CA ASN A 352 -20.38 16.69 21.85
C ASN A 352 -19.96 15.81 20.65
N SER A 353 -20.74 14.77 20.35
CA SER A 353 -20.42 13.74 19.37
C SER A 353 -20.93 14.04 17.95
N GLU A 354 -21.44 15.25 17.67
CA GLU A 354 -22.07 15.63 16.40
C GLU A 354 -21.20 15.39 15.15
N LYS A 355 -19.87 15.38 15.30
CA LYS A 355 -18.93 15.18 14.18
C LYS A 355 -18.99 13.78 13.54
N TYR A 356 -19.26 12.75 14.35
CA TYR A 356 -19.06 11.33 13.95
C TYR A 356 -20.18 10.37 14.42
N ILE A 357 -21.16 10.86 15.18
CA ILE A 357 -22.24 10.02 15.72
C ILE A 357 -23.14 9.44 14.62
N ALA A 358 -23.25 10.11 13.47
CA ALA A 358 -24.04 9.61 12.35
C ALA A 358 -23.45 8.29 11.81
N GLU A 359 -22.14 8.23 11.59
CA GLU A 359 -21.47 7.02 11.10
C GLU A 359 -21.51 5.90 12.14
N THR A 360 -21.37 6.24 13.42
CA THR A 360 -21.51 5.29 14.53
C THR A 360 -22.89 4.62 14.47
N LEU A 361 -23.97 5.41 14.45
CA LEU A 361 -25.34 4.90 14.36
C LEU A 361 -25.58 4.09 13.09
N TRP A 362 -25.05 4.57 11.97
CA TRP A 362 -25.14 3.86 10.69
C TRP A 362 -24.55 2.45 10.79
N SER A 363 -23.33 2.34 11.31
CA SER A 363 -22.63 1.05 11.49
C SER A 363 -23.38 0.08 12.42
N LEU A 364 -24.14 0.62 13.39
CA LEU A 364 -25.01 -0.17 14.26
C LEU A 364 -26.25 -0.66 13.53
N PHE A 365 -26.88 0.18 12.71
CA PHE A 365 -28.12 -0.21 12.02
C PHE A 365 -27.91 -1.13 10.82
N GLU A 366 -26.70 -1.16 10.28
CA GLU A 366 -26.28 -2.13 9.26
C GLU A 366 -26.00 -3.54 9.82
N GLN A 367 -25.98 -3.71 11.15
CA GLN A 367 -25.71 -5.01 11.77
C GLN A 367 -26.62 -6.12 11.21
N THR A 368 -26.02 -7.23 10.79
CA THR A 368 -26.70 -8.44 10.32
C THR A 368 -27.58 -9.06 11.41
N PHE A 369 -27.22 -8.86 12.67
CA PHE A 369 -28.04 -9.22 13.83
C PHE A 369 -28.99 -8.06 14.17
N SER A 370 -30.31 -8.28 14.06
CA SER A 370 -31.31 -7.22 14.21
C SER A 370 -31.91 -7.08 15.61
N ASP A 371 -31.78 -8.09 16.48
CA ASP A 371 -32.46 -8.15 17.78
C ASP A 371 -31.72 -7.38 18.89
N PHE A 372 -31.64 -6.05 18.74
CA PHE A 372 -30.97 -5.17 19.68
C PHE A 372 -31.70 -3.83 19.91
N GLU A 373 -31.40 -3.17 21.02
CA GLU A 373 -31.70 -1.75 21.26
C GLU A 373 -30.40 -0.94 21.33
N VAL A 374 -30.46 0.36 21.02
CA VAL A 374 -29.35 1.30 21.21
C VAL A 374 -29.71 2.27 22.34
N LEU A 375 -28.96 2.19 23.44
CA LEU A 375 -29.06 3.11 24.57
C LEU A 375 -28.11 4.28 24.37
N VAL A 376 -28.64 5.39 23.89
CA VAL A 376 -27.91 6.64 23.75
C VAL A 376 -27.88 7.31 25.11
N LEU A 377 -26.72 7.30 25.77
CA LEU A 377 -26.50 7.87 27.10
C LEU A 377 -25.99 9.30 26.90
N ASN A 378 -26.90 10.27 26.85
CA ASN A 378 -26.55 11.66 26.61
C ASN A 378 -26.09 12.33 27.91
N GLU A 379 -24.83 12.73 27.96
CA GLU A 379 -24.24 13.36 29.14
C GLU A 379 -24.80 14.78 29.36
N TYR A 380 -24.89 15.18 30.63
CA TYR A 380 -25.31 16.51 31.01
C TYR A 380 -24.33 17.56 30.47
N GLY A 381 -24.86 18.58 29.81
CA GLY A 381 -24.08 19.65 29.21
C GLY A 381 -23.49 19.31 27.83
N SER A 382 -23.82 18.15 27.25
CA SER A 382 -23.54 17.87 25.83
C SER A 382 -24.26 18.87 24.92
N SER A 383 -23.66 19.12 23.75
CA SER A 383 -24.23 19.86 22.63
C SER A 383 -25.64 19.34 22.29
N LYS A 384 -26.50 20.25 21.78
CA LYS A 384 -27.84 19.84 21.31
C LYS A 384 -27.74 19.13 19.96
N GLU A 385 -26.76 19.54 19.18
CA GLU A 385 -26.45 19.11 17.82
C GLU A 385 -26.26 17.60 17.77
N GLY A 386 -25.49 17.01 18.70
CA GLY A 386 -25.29 15.56 18.73
C GLY A 386 -26.60 14.78 18.91
N LEU A 387 -27.50 15.28 19.76
CA LEU A 387 -28.80 14.66 19.99
C LEU A 387 -29.77 14.89 18.82
N GLU A 388 -29.66 16.02 18.12
CA GLU A 388 -30.41 16.27 16.89
C GLU A 388 -30.01 15.27 15.80
N VAL A 389 -28.71 15.02 15.62
CA VAL A 389 -28.22 14.00 14.66
C VAL A 389 -28.77 12.61 15.01
N VAL A 390 -28.77 12.22 16.29
CA VAL A 390 -29.38 10.95 16.73
C VAL A 390 -30.85 10.84 16.33
N LYS A 391 -31.61 11.94 16.45
CA LYS A 391 -33.04 11.96 16.09
C LYS A 391 -33.29 11.90 14.59
N MET A 392 -32.30 12.18 13.75
CA MET A 392 -32.45 12.12 12.28
C MET A 392 -32.61 10.69 11.77
N PHE A 393 -32.07 9.68 12.46
CA PHE A 393 -32.13 8.28 12.03
C PHE A 393 -33.52 7.64 12.16
N GLU A 394 -34.47 8.30 12.87
CA GLU A 394 -35.87 7.89 13.05
C GLU A 394 -36.07 6.37 13.27
N ASP A 395 -35.17 5.73 14.02
CA ASP A 395 -35.15 4.28 14.25
C ASP A 395 -35.75 3.91 15.62
N ASP A 396 -36.75 3.03 15.63
CA ASP A 396 -37.46 2.63 16.85
C ASP A 396 -36.62 1.82 17.87
N ARG A 397 -35.41 1.37 17.50
CA ARG A 397 -34.44 0.71 18.39
C ARG A 397 -33.69 1.72 19.26
N ILE A 398 -33.73 3.01 18.94
CA ILE A 398 -33.06 4.06 19.71
C ILE A 398 -33.85 4.37 20.98
N ARG A 399 -33.18 4.29 22.13
CA ARG A 399 -33.67 4.81 23.41
C ARG A 399 -32.66 5.77 24.01
N ILE A 400 -33.08 7.04 24.12
CA ILE A 400 -32.26 8.11 24.70
C ILE A 400 -32.46 8.13 26.22
N ILE A 401 -31.35 8.12 26.96
CA ILE A 401 -31.28 8.38 28.39
C ILE A 401 -30.52 9.69 28.58
N GLN A 402 -31.22 10.72 29.04
CA GLN A 402 -30.63 12.01 29.35
C GLN A 402 -30.17 12.04 30.81
N ASN A 403 -28.88 12.25 31.04
CA ASN A 403 -28.36 12.51 32.38
C ASN A 403 -28.87 13.85 32.90
N LYS A 404 -29.38 13.85 34.13
CA LYS A 404 -29.93 15.04 34.80
C LYS A 404 -28.87 15.93 35.44
N GLU A 405 -27.70 15.36 35.69
CA GLU A 405 -26.52 16.01 36.25
C GLU A 405 -25.27 15.41 35.61
N LYS A 406 -24.11 16.04 35.78
CA LYS A 406 -22.85 15.58 35.17
C LYS A 406 -22.37 14.30 35.88
N LEU A 407 -22.51 13.16 35.21
CA LEU A 407 -22.13 11.85 35.77
C LEU A 407 -20.69 11.46 35.43
N GLY A 408 -20.21 11.83 34.25
CA GLY A 408 -19.00 11.29 33.65
C GLY A 408 -19.26 9.95 32.96
N LEU A 409 -18.26 9.47 32.20
CA LEU A 409 -18.37 8.26 31.38
C LEU A 409 -18.71 7.01 32.21
N ALA A 410 -17.98 6.76 33.30
CA ALA A 410 -18.16 5.59 34.16
C ALA A 410 -19.60 5.49 34.73
N ASP A 411 -20.11 6.54 35.38
CA ASP A 411 -21.44 6.53 35.98
C ASP A 411 -22.56 6.52 34.91
N SER A 412 -22.33 7.15 33.75
CA SER A 412 -23.24 7.06 32.60
C SER A 412 -23.35 5.63 32.09
N LEU A 413 -22.22 4.93 31.89
CA LEU A 413 -22.20 3.53 31.49
C LEU A 413 -22.86 2.65 32.54
N ASN A 414 -22.60 2.87 33.83
CA ASN A 414 -23.24 2.14 34.92
C ASN A 414 -24.77 2.30 34.92
N LEU A 415 -25.27 3.51 34.67
CA LEU A 415 -26.70 3.76 34.48
C LEU A 415 -27.23 2.97 33.28
N GLY A 416 -26.54 3.03 32.14
CA GLY A 416 -26.87 2.25 30.94
C GLY A 416 -26.91 0.74 31.19
N MET A 417 -25.93 0.19 31.91
CA MET A 417 -25.88 -1.24 32.29
C MET A 417 -27.11 -1.64 33.10
N ARG A 418 -27.59 -0.79 34.02
CA ARG A 418 -28.80 -1.06 34.82
C ARG A 418 -30.05 -1.00 33.96
N GLU A 419 -30.17 0.04 33.13
CA GLU A 419 -31.34 0.32 32.30
C GLU A 419 -31.49 -0.60 31.08
N ALA A 420 -30.41 -1.22 30.60
CA ALA A 420 -30.39 -2.16 29.49
C ALA A 420 -31.42 -3.29 29.63
N LYS A 421 -32.14 -3.64 28.56
CA LYS A 421 -33.08 -4.77 28.54
C LYS A 421 -32.45 -6.07 28.04
N GLY A 422 -31.35 -5.97 27.31
CA GLY A 422 -30.63 -7.06 26.69
C GLY A 422 -30.02 -8.06 27.66
N GLU A 423 -29.94 -9.32 27.24
CA GLU A 423 -29.14 -10.34 27.92
C GLU A 423 -27.64 -10.00 27.81
N TYR A 424 -27.25 -9.45 26.67
CA TYR A 424 -25.91 -9.01 26.37
C TYR A 424 -25.82 -7.48 26.28
N LEU A 425 -24.73 -6.92 26.77
CA LEU A 425 -24.40 -5.50 26.66
C LEU A 425 -23.27 -5.34 25.66
N ALA A 426 -23.51 -4.67 24.54
CA ALA A 426 -22.44 -4.22 23.65
C ALA A 426 -22.05 -2.78 24.03
N ARG A 427 -20.79 -2.40 23.82
CA ARG A 427 -20.35 -0.99 23.98
C ARG A 427 -19.79 -0.47 22.67
N ILE A 428 -19.99 0.82 22.39
CA ILE A 428 -19.33 1.55 21.30
C ILE A 428 -19.27 3.04 21.65
N ASP A 429 -18.20 3.74 21.28
CA ASP A 429 -18.11 5.20 21.41
C ASP A 429 -18.82 5.92 20.26
N GLY A 430 -19.16 7.20 20.47
CA GLY A 430 -19.89 8.03 19.51
C GLY A 430 -19.11 8.47 18.27
N ASP A 431 -17.86 8.03 18.13
CA ASP A 431 -16.95 8.32 17.03
C ASP A 431 -16.29 7.06 16.41
N ASP A 432 -16.69 5.88 16.88
CA ASP A 432 -16.18 4.58 16.45
C ASP A 432 -17.22 3.81 15.61
N LEU A 433 -16.75 2.86 14.79
CA LEU A 433 -17.61 2.07 13.91
C LEU A 433 -17.57 0.58 14.26
N ALA A 434 -18.68 -0.12 14.01
CA ALA A 434 -18.77 -1.57 14.14
C ALA A 434 -18.87 -2.24 12.77
N ARG A 435 -18.08 -3.31 12.54
CA ARG A 435 -18.24 -4.16 11.35
C ARG A 435 -19.63 -4.80 11.38
N ASN A 436 -20.29 -4.88 10.23
CA ASN A 436 -21.71 -5.25 10.10
C ASN A 436 -22.12 -6.62 10.68
N ASP A 437 -21.20 -7.53 11.01
CA ASP A 437 -21.50 -8.86 11.58
C ASP A 437 -21.01 -9.04 13.02
N ARG A 438 -20.47 -7.97 13.64
CA ARG A 438 -19.93 -7.97 15.00
C ARG A 438 -20.90 -8.61 15.99
N PHE A 439 -22.15 -8.13 16.03
CA PHE A 439 -23.13 -8.60 17.03
C PHE A 439 -23.50 -10.06 16.81
N ALA A 440 -23.64 -10.49 15.55
CA ALA A 440 -23.95 -11.88 15.23
C ALA A 440 -22.85 -12.84 15.73
N LEU A 441 -21.59 -12.47 15.50
CA LEU A 441 -20.43 -13.27 15.93
C LEU A 441 -20.32 -13.35 17.45
N GLN A 442 -20.45 -12.21 18.14
CA GLN A 442 -20.31 -12.14 19.59
C GLN A 442 -21.46 -12.84 20.33
N VAL A 443 -22.71 -12.65 19.88
CA VAL A 443 -23.88 -13.37 20.43
C VAL A 443 -23.71 -14.87 20.24
N LYS A 444 -23.36 -15.32 19.03
CA LYS A 444 -23.12 -16.74 18.72
C LYS A 444 -22.04 -17.34 19.62
N PHE A 445 -20.98 -16.60 19.90
CA PHE A 445 -19.91 -17.05 20.80
C PHE A 445 -20.41 -17.19 22.24
N LEU A 446 -21.06 -16.15 22.79
CA LEU A 446 -21.52 -16.15 24.17
C LEU A 446 -22.66 -17.14 24.43
N ASP A 447 -23.56 -17.37 23.47
CA ASP A 447 -24.63 -18.36 23.60
C ASP A 447 -24.05 -19.78 23.72
N LYS A 448 -22.99 -20.08 22.97
CA LYS A 448 -22.30 -21.38 23.01
C LYS A 448 -21.40 -21.57 24.23
N ASN A 449 -20.83 -20.48 24.76
CA ASN A 449 -19.76 -20.54 25.75
C ASN A 449 -20.14 -19.85 27.07
N ARG A 450 -20.87 -20.55 27.94
CA ARG A 450 -21.38 -20.00 29.22
C ARG A 450 -20.30 -19.60 30.23
N ALA A 451 -19.09 -20.16 30.14
CA ALA A 451 -17.97 -19.83 31.03
C ALA A 451 -17.38 -18.43 30.79
N TYR A 452 -17.72 -17.80 29.65
CA TYR A 452 -17.22 -16.49 29.27
C TYR A 452 -18.26 -15.42 29.61
N GLY A 453 -17.81 -14.40 30.33
CA GLY A 453 -18.64 -13.24 30.69
C GLY A 453 -18.37 -12.02 29.80
N LEU A 454 -17.25 -11.97 29.09
CA LEU A 454 -16.88 -10.91 28.16
C LEU A 454 -16.27 -11.51 26.89
N VAL A 455 -16.65 -10.95 25.74
CA VAL A 455 -15.97 -11.18 24.46
C VAL A 455 -15.62 -9.84 23.81
N GLY A 456 -14.36 -9.67 23.39
CA GLY A 456 -13.89 -8.52 22.59
C GLY A 456 -13.48 -8.95 21.19
N SER A 457 -12.77 -8.07 20.48
CA SER A 457 -12.17 -8.37 19.17
C SER A 457 -10.94 -7.51 18.91
N LEU A 458 -10.30 -7.71 17.76
CA LEU A 458 -9.33 -6.75 17.24
C LEU A 458 -10.07 -5.46 16.83
N GLN A 459 -9.33 -4.35 16.83
CA GLN A 459 -9.82 -3.03 16.43
C GLN A 459 -8.81 -2.36 15.51
N HIS A 460 -9.27 -1.78 14.41
CA HIS A 460 -8.42 -1.02 13.50
C HIS A 460 -8.44 0.46 13.87
N HIS A 461 -7.27 1.05 14.14
CA HIS A 461 -7.11 2.47 14.46
C HIS A 461 -6.74 3.24 13.20
N PHE A 462 -7.58 4.20 12.82
CA PHE A 462 -7.43 4.95 11.58
C PHE A 462 -7.54 6.47 11.83
N GLY A 463 -6.88 7.25 10.97
CA GLY A 463 -6.91 8.71 10.99
C GLY A 463 -5.79 9.30 10.13
N VAL A 464 -5.69 10.63 10.10
CA VAL A 464 -4.67 11.35 9.31
C VAL A 464 -3.25 10.83 9.61
N ASN A 465 -2.93 10.68 10.90
CA ASN A 465 -1.59 10.28 11.37
C ASN A 465 -1.55 8.85 11.91
N THR A 466 -2.55 8.02 11.63
CA THR A 466 -2.68 6.71 12.28
C THR A 466 -3.32 5.69 11.37
N ASP A 467 -2.69 4.52 11.26
CA ASP A 467 -3.21 3.36 10.52
C ASP A 467 -2.53 2.10 11.10
N TYR A 468 -3.21 1.40 12.01
CA TYR A 468 -2.71 0.16 12.60
C TYR A 468 -3.83 -0.69 13.22
N ILE A 469 -3.57 -2.00 13.37
CA ILE A 469 -4.48 -2.91 14.07
C ILE A 469 -4.02 -3.03 15.53
N HIS A 470 -4.92 -2.78 16.47
CA HIS A 470 -4.69 -3.06 17.87
C HIS A 470 -4.82 -4.57 18.09
N ASP A 471 -3.66 -5.23 18.18
CA ASP A 471 -3.59 -6.67 18.35
C ASP A 471 -3.70 -7.05 19.83
N VAL A 472 -4.75 -7.79 20.17
CA VAL A 472 -5.05 -8.21 21.54
C VAL A 472 -5.07 -9.74 21.63
N PRO A 473 -4.57 -10.34 22.73
CA PRO A 473 -4.50 -11.79 22.85
C PRO A 473 -5.90 -12.41 22.85
N LYS A 474 -6.01 -13.55 22.17
CA LYS A 474 -7.27 -14.29 21.99
C LYS A 474 -7.74 -14.99 23.27
N GLU A 475 -6.84 -15.73 23.92
CA GLU A 475 -7.21 -16.69 24.98
C GLU A 475 -7.23 -16.05 26.37
N HIS A 476 -8.14 -16.51 27.22
CA HIS A 476 -8.31 -15.99 28.59
C HIS A 476 -7.00 -15.99 29.39
N LYS A 477 -6.16 -17.03 29.25
CA LYS A 477 -4.92 -17.15 30.01
C LYS A 477 -3.90 -16.04 29.67
N ASP A 478 -3.84 -15.65 28.40
CA ASP A 478 -2.95 -14.60 27.91
C ASP A 478 -3.51 -13.22 28.25
N ILE A 479 -4.83 -13.05 28.13
CA ILE A 479 -5.53 -11.83 28.60
C ILE A 479 -5.31 -11.63 30.11
N LEU A 480 -5.54 -12.67 30.91
CA LEU A 480 -5.40 -12.62 32.37
C LEU A 480 -3.97 -12.25 32.79
N ALA A 481 -2.96 -12.86 32.18
CA ALA A 481 -1.56 -12.55 32.48
C ALA A 481 -1.17 -11.14 32.03
N GLY A 482 -1.61 -10.70 30.84
CA GLY A 482 -1.20 -9.40 30.33
C GLY A 482 -1.95 -8.20 30.93
N LEU A 483 -3.12 -8.42 31.54
CA LEU A 483 -3.81 -7.44 32.41
C LEU A 483 -3.00 -7.06 33.66
N ILE A 484 -1.79 -7.60 33.86
CA ILE A 484 -0.83 -7.07 34.83
C ILE A 484 -0.37 -5.67 34.41
N TYR A 485 -0.09 -5.43 33.12
CA TYR A 485 0.50 -4.18 32.65
C TYR A 485 -0.37 -3.42 31.62
N ASP A 486 -1.20 -4.12 30.86
CA ASP A 486 -1.89 -3.57 29.69
C ASP A 486 -3.41 -3.80 29.74
N CYS A 487 -4.18 -2.87 29.17
CA CYS A 487 -5.60 -3.10 28.89
C CYS A 487 -5.76 -3.91 27.58
N LEU A 488 -6.05 -5.21 27.69
CA LEU A 488 -6.01 -6.16 26.57
C LEU A 488 -7.38 -6.45 25.93
N VAL A 489 -8.30 -5.51 26.07
CA VAL A 489 -9.65 -5.61 25.52
C VAL A 489 -10.04 -4.23 24.99
N CYS A 490 -10.21 -4.13 23.68
CA CYS A 490 -10.60 -2.87 23.03
C CYS A 490 -12.03 -2.48 23.45
N HIS A 491 -12.17 -1.42 24.25
CA HIS A 491 -13.42 -1.04 24.93
C HIS A 491 -14.60 -0.92 23.95
N SER A 492 -14.43 -0.27 22.80
CA SER A 492 -15.48 -0.09 21.77
C SER A 492 -15.92 -1.37 21.06
N THR A 493 -15.23 -2.49 21.28
CA THR A 493 -15.56 -3.77 20.62
C THR A 493 -16.15 -4.80 21.57
N ILE A 494 -16.30 -4.51 22.87
CA ILE A 494 -16.75 -5.54 23.82
C ILE A 494 -18.24 -5.90 23.69
N MET A 495 -18.54 -7.13 24.05
CA MET A 495 -19.87 -7.60 24.42
C MET A 495 -19.81 -8.38 25.74
N MET A 496 -20.63 -7.97 26.70
CA MET A 496 -20.66 -8.49 28.07
C MET A 496 -21.94 -9.27 28.31
N ARG A 497 -21.86 -10.36 29.08
CA ARG A 497 -23.04 -11.02 29.64
C ARG A 497 -23.55 -10.19 30.81
N LYS A 498 -24.67 -9.48 30.62
CA LYS A 498 -25.23 -8.56 31.62
C LYS A 498 -25.30 -9.20 33.01
N LYS A 499 -25.89 -10.39 33.10
CA LYS A 499 -26.09 -11.10 34.36
C LYS A 499 -24.77 -11.39 35.11
N ALA A 500 -23.69 -11.72 34.40
CA ALA A 500 -22.40 -12.00 35.02
C ALA A 500 -21.81 -10.76 35.71
N PHE A 501 -22.00 -9.58 35.13
CA PHE A 501 -21.55 -8.32 35.71
C PHE A 501 -22.42 -7.89 36.89
N ILE A 502 -23.75 -7.93 36.72
CA ILE A 502 -24.69 -7.51 37.78
C ILE A 502 -24.60 -8.43 39.02
N ASP A 503 -24.56 -9.75 38.84
CA ASP A 503 -24.54 -10.71 39.95
C ASP A 503 -23.21 -10.64 40.76
N ASN A 504 -22.14 -10.09 40.18
CA ASN A 504 -20.83 -9.94 40.82
C ASN A 504 -20.52 -8.49 41.26
N ASP A 505 -21.50 -7.58 41.17
CA ASP A 505 -21.34 -6.15 41.47
C ASP A 505 -20.16 -5.49 40.71
N LEU A 506 -20.01 -5.87 39.43
CA LEU A 506 -18.94 -5.36 38.56
C LEU A 506 -19.45 -4.14 37.77
N PHE A 507 -19.18 -2.96 38.32
CA PHE A 507 -19.47 -1.65 37.72
C PHE A 507 -18.18 -0.83 37.54
N TYR A 508 -18.21 0.15 36.63
CA TYR A 508 -17.12 1.11 36.45
C TYR A 508 -16.95 1.97 37.71
N ASP A 509 -15.70 2.24 38.10
CA ASP A 509 -15.39 3.13 39.23
C ASP A 509 -15.08 4.54 38.71
N LYS A 510 -15.94 5.52 39.00
CA LYS A 510 -15.75 6.91 38.55
C LYS A 510 -14.53 7.61 39.15
N ALA A 511 -13.96 7.08 40.23
CA ALA A 511 -12.73 7.61 40.81
C ALA A 511 -11.49 7.23 39.99
N LYS A 512 -11.65 6.32 39.02
CA LYS A 512 -10.60 5.81 38.14
C LYS A 512 -10.63 6.53 36.80
N GLN A 513 -9.46 6.94 36.32
CA GLN A 513 -9.27 7.48 34.97
C GLN A 513 -9.07 6.37 33.94
N ALA A 514 -8.55 5.21 34.36
CA ALA A 514 -8.46 4.00 33.54
C ALA A 514 -9.60 3.05 33.92
N GLU A 515 -10.84 3.54 33.85
CA GLU A 515 -12.01 2.85 34.39
C GLU A 515 -12.28 1.49 33.74
N ASP A 516 -11.91 1.33 32.46
CA ASP A 516 -12.05 0.09 31.71
C ASP A 516 -11.01 -0.93 32.16
N TYR A 517 -9.73 -0.54 32.19
CA TYR A 517 -8.63 -1.39 32.64
C TYR A 517 -8.86 -1.89 34.07
N GLU A 518 -9.27 -1.00 34.97
CA GLU A 518 -9.60 -1.35 36.34
C GLU A 518 -10.73 -2.39 36.41
N LEU A 519 -11.82 -2.17 35.68
CA LEU A 519 -12.97 -3.09 35.67
C LEU A 519 -12.58 -4.48 35.14
N TRP A 520 -11.77 -4.54 34.08
CA TRP A 520 -11.32 -5.81 33.50
C TRP A 520 -10.45 -6.62 34.48
N THR A 521 -9.62 -5.97 35.28
CA THR A 521 -8.77 -6.64 36.28
C THR A 521 -9.59 -7.32 37.39
N ARG A 522 -10.73 -6.73 37.77
CA ARG A 522 -11.66 -7.36 38.72
C ARG A 522 -12.53 -8.43 38.07
N ALA A 523 -13.02 -8.17 36.87
CA ALA A 523 -13.94 -9.05 36.17
C ALA A 523 -13.27 -10.36 35.69
N CYS A 524 -12.02 -10.31 35.24
CA CYS A 524 -11.29 -11.51 34.79
C CYS A 524 -11.04 -12.53 35.92
N LYS A 525 -11.11 -12.10 37.19
CA LYS A 525 -11.05 -12.98 38.38
C LYS A 525 -12.35 -13.76 38.62
N LYS A 526 -13.46 -13.38 37.97
CA LYS A 526 -14.79 -13.98 38.18
C LYS A 526 -15.24 -14.87 37.03
N PHE A 527 -14.83 -14.57 35.80
CA PHE A 527 -15.21 -15.33 34.60
C PHE A 527 -14.20 -15.16 33.47
N LYS A 528 -14.28 -16.02 32.45
CA LYS A 528 -13.35 -16.02 31.32
C LYS A 528 -13.64 -14.91 30.33
N PHE A 529 -12.57 -14.45 29.69
CA PHE A 529 -12.57 -13.44 28.63
C PHE A 529 -12.08 -14.10 27.33
N TYR A 530 -12.52 -13.60 26.19
CA TYR A 530 -12.06 -14.06 24.88
C TYR A 530 -12.04 -12.89 23.91
N ASN A 531 -11.03 -12.81 23.04
CA ASN A 531 -11.04 -11.89 21.91
C ASN A 531 -11.20 -12.68 20.61
N ILE A 532 -12.20 -12.32 19.81
CA ILE A 532 -12.35 -12.86 18.46
C ILE A 532 -11.17 -12.30 17.62
N PRO A 533 -10.37 -13.16 16.96
CA PRO A 533 -9.19 -12.74 16.20
C PRO A 533 -9.57 -12.16 14.83
N GLU A 534 -10.53 -11.24 14.82
CA GLU A 534 -11.04 -10.53 13.66
C GLU A 534 -11.19 -9.06 14.01
N ILE A 535 -10.98 -8.17 13.03
CA ILE A 535 -11.24 -6.74 13.17
C ILE A 535 -12.75 -6.55 13.10
N LEU A 536 -13.39 -6.25 14.24
CA LEU A 536 -14.85 -6.00 14.32
C LEU A 536 -15.19 -4.55 14.66
N GLY A 537 -14.21 -3.67 14.80
CA GLY A 537 -14.44 -2.25 15.01
C GLY A 537 -13.34 -1.38 14.41
N GLU A 538 -13.74 -0.16 14.07
CA GLU A 538 -12.86 0.91 13.60
C GLU A 538 -12.79 1.99 14.68
N TYR A 539 -11.59 2.34 15.12
CA TYR A 539 -11.30 3.37 16.12
C TYR A 539 -10.77 4.62 15.46
N ARG A 540 -11.45 5.75 15.64
CA ARG A 540 -11.02 7.01 15.02
C ARG A 540 -9.97 7.71 15.88
N VAL A 541 -8.85 8.09 15.26
CA VAL A 541 -7.77 8.85 15.91
C VAL A 541 -7.70 10.26 15.33
N GLY A 542 -8.09 11.25 16.13
CA GLY A 542 -8.05 12.67 15.79
C GLY A 542 -7.32 13.54 16.83
N GLU A 543 -7.44 14.86 16.69
CA GLU A 543 -6.89 15.83 17.65
C GLU A 543 -7.70 15.89 18.95
N ASP A 544 -9.01 15.61 18.89
CA ASP A 544 -9.96 15.74 20.01
C ASP A 544 -9.99 14.51 20.94
N ASN A 545 -9.21 13.45 20.68
CA ASN A 545 -9.26 12.23 21.49
C ASN A 545 -8.88 12.53 22.96
N ILE A 546 -9.81 12.25 23.87
CA ILE A 546 -9.69 12.52 25.32
C ILE A 546 -8.41 11.92 25.93
N THR A 547 -7.96 10.77 25.39
CA THR A 547 -6.75 10.06 25.83
C THR A 547 -5.50 10.93 25.75
N LYS A 548 -5.36 11.79 24.71
CA LYS A 548 -4.18 12.67 24.56
C LYS A 548 -4.11 13.71 25.69
N GLY A 549 -5.23 14.28 26.09
CA GLY A 549 -5.32 15.27 27.17
C GLY A 549 -5.15 14.70 28.58
N LYS A 550 -5.34 13.37 28.76
CA LYS A 550 -5.25 12.68 30.05
C LYS A 550 -4.05 11.74 30.19
N LEU A 551 -3.17 11.67 29.20
CA LEU A 551 -2.13 10.64 29.09
C LEU A 551 -1.29 10.48 30.37
N ALA A 552 -0.83 11.58 30.97
CA ALA A 552 -0.03 11.53 32.21
C ALA A 552 -0.80 10.94 33.40
N ALA A 553 -2.08 11.29 33.57
CA ALA A 553 -2.92 10.77 34.64
C ALA A 553 -3.26 9.28 34.41
N LEU A 554 -3.57 8.90 33.17
CA LEU A 554 -3.80 7.51 32.76
C LEU A 554 -2.56 6.64 32.99
N SER A 555 -1.39 7.16 32.61
CA SER A 555 -0.11 6.46 32.78
C SER A 555 0.17 6.19 34.25
N LYS A 556 0.04 7.21 35.11
CA LYS A 556 0.24 7.07 36.55
C LYS A 556 -0.69 6.02 37.16
N GLU A 557 -1.98 6.09 36.85
CA GLU A 557 -2.97 5.16 37.41
C GLU A 557 -2.79 3.73 36.88
N SER A 558 -2.39 3.57 35.61
CA SER A 558 -2.03 2.27 35.04
C SER A 558 -0.88 1.62 35.81
N GLY A 559 0.17 2.38 36.17
CA GLY A 559 1.26 1.88 37.01
C GLY A 559 0.80 1.46 38.42
N GLU A 560 -0.10 2.24 39.04
CA GLU A 560 -0.70 1.89 40.34
C GLU A 560 -1.52 0.59 40.26
N LEU A 561 -2.30 0.40 39.20
CA LEU A 561 -3.03 -0.84 38.94
C LEU A 561 -2.09 -2.01 38.72
N ALA A 562 -1.01 -1.84 37.96
CA ALA A 562 -0.01 -2.88 37.74
C ALA A 562 0.64 -3.34 39.05
N GLY A 563 1.11 -2.40 39.88
CA GLY A 563 1.67 -2.71 41.19
C GLY A 563 0.67 -3.44 42.11
N LYS A 564 -0.59 -3.00 42.11
CA LYS A 564 -1.68 -3.67 42.84
C LYS A 564 -1.91 -5.10 42.32
N ASN A 565 -1.94 -5.30 41.01
CA ASN A 565 -2.15 -6.60 40.39
C ASN A 565 -1.02 -7.58 40.73
N ILE A 566 0.23 -7.14 40.65
CA ILE A 566 1.42 -7.92 41.00
C ILE A 566 1.34 -8.38 42.46
N LYS A 567 1.02 -7.46 43.37
CA LYS A 567 0.88 -7.75 44.80
C LYS A 567 -0.27 -8.71 45.10
N GLU A 568 -1.47 -8.45 44.58
CA GLU A 568 -2.65 -9.26 44.88
C GLU A 568 -2.58 -10.68 44.31
N THR A 569 -1.92 -10.85 43.15
CA THR A 569 -1.91 -12.14 42.42
C THR A 569 -0.67 -12.99 42.71
N LEU A 570 0.49 -12.36 42.92
CA LEU A 570 1.77 -13.04 43.12
C LEU A 570 2.40 -12.78 44.50
N GLY A 571 1.86 -11.87 45.29
CA GLY A 571 2.42 -11.52 46.60
C GLY A 571 3.77 -10.80 46.53
N VAL A 572 4.13 -10.24 45.37
CA VAL A 572 5.37 -9.49 45.16
C VAL A 572 5.12 -8.02 45.46
N GLU A 573 5.87 -7.44 46.40
CA GLU A 573 5.75 -6.03 46.77
C GLU A 573 6.60 -5.17 45.83
N VAL A 574 5.97 -4.22 45.15
CA VAL A 574 6.67 -3.23 44.32
C VAL A 574 6.88 -1.96 45.15
N PRO A 575 8.11 -1.43 45.27
CA PRO A 575 8.36 -0.18 45.97
C PRO A 575 7.51 0.97 45.40
N ALA A 576 6.96 1.81 46.28
CA ALA A 576 6.13 2.95 45.85
C ALA A 576 6.86 3.91 44.91
N THR A 577 8.19 4.02 45.05
CA THR A 577 9.05 4.80 44.15
C THR A 577 9.15 4.23 42.74
N HIS A 578 8.87 2.94 42.57
CA HIS A 578 8.99 2.22 41.30
C HIS A 578 7.64 2.07 40.57
N ILE A 579 6.51 2.32 41.24
CA ILE A 579 5.17 2.25 40.64
C ILE A 579 5.02 3.05 39.34
N PRO A 580 5.53 4.29 39.22
CA PRO A 580 5.40 5.07 37.98
C PRO A 580 6.00 4.37 36.75
N PHE A 581 7.04 3.56 36.94
CA PHE A 581 7.70 2.85 35.85
C PHE A 581 6.86 1.70 35.29
N LEU A 582 5.93 1.15 36.08
CA LEU A 582 5.10 0.01 35.68
C LEU A 582 4.04 0.32 34.61
N SER A 583 3.87 1.58 34.24
CA SER A 583 2.89 1.98 33.23
C SER A 583 3.14 1.31 31.87
N GLY A 584 2.06 0.86 31.23
CA GLY A 584 2.06 0.43 29.83
C GLY A 584 1.91 1.58 28.81
N TRP A 585 1.61 2.80 29.26
CA TRP A 585 1.35 3.96 28.39
C TRP A 585 2.60 4.78 28.08
N ILE A 586 3.47 4.96 29.08
CA ILE A 586 4.70 5.77 28.97
C ILE A 586 5.84 4.92 29.52
N ASN A 587 6.90 4.79 28.73
CA ASN A 587 8.15 4.18 29.18
C ASN A 587 8.97 5.22 29.96
N GLU A 588 8.70 5.38 31.26
CA GLU A 588 9.39 6.36 32.12
C GLU A 588 10.91 6.15 32.18
N PHE A 589 11.41 4.96 31.83
CA PHE A 589 12.85 4.68 31.76
C PHE A 589 13.57 5.52 30.70
N GLU A 590 12.88 5.96 29.64
CA GLU A 590 13.47 6.80 28.59
C GLU A 590 13.87 8.20 29.09
N SER A 591 13.26 8.64 30.19
CA SER A 591 13.50 9.97 30.77
C SER A 591 14.63 10.00 31.81
N LEU A 592 15.18 8.84 32.18
CA LEU A 592 16.17 8.72 33.26
C LEU A 592 17.60 9.05 32.79
N ASP A 593 18.40 9.61 33.70
CA ASP A 593 19.87 9.66 33.55
C ASP A 593 20.52 8.28 33.76
N LYS A 594 21.83 8.12 33.50
CA LYS A 594 22.52 6.81 33.61
C LYS A 594 22.33 6.12 34.94
N GLU A 595 22.51 6.89 36.01
CA GLU A 595 22.71 6.33 37.33
C GLU A 595 21.36 5.98 37.92
N ALA A 596 20.34 6.81 37.66
CA ALA A 596 18.95 6.47 37.90
C ALA A 596 18.50 5.27 37.05
N TYR A 597 18.82 5.25 35.76
CA TYR A 597 18.46 4.15 34.85
C TYR A 597 19.04 2.82 35.32
N LYS A 598 20.36 2.75 35.59
CA LYS A 598 21.01 1.54 36.11
C LYS A 598 20.39 1.04 37.41
N LYS A 599 19.97 1.95 38.29
CA LYS A 599 19.34 1.60 39.55
C LYS A 599 17.93 1.02 39.32
N GLU A 600 17.10 1.71 38.54
CA GLU A 600 15.72 1.32 38.32
C GLU A 600 15.60 0.07 37.43
N ILE A 601 16.49 -0.13 36.45
CA ILE A 601 16.48 -1.32 35.58
C ILE A 601 16.82 -2.60 36.37
N VAL A 602 17.75 -2.52 37.33
CA VAL A 602 18.08 -3.63 38.23
C VAL A 602 16.91 -3.93 39.15
N LEU A 603 16.20 -2.90 39.63
CA LEU A 603 14.99 -3.08 40.42
C LEU A 603 13.87 -3.76 39.62
N GLU A 604 13.62 -3.34 38.38
CA GLU A 604 12.65 -3.98 37.49
C GLU A 604 13.03 -5.44 37.24
N GLN A 605 14.30 -5.74 36.93
CA GLN A 605 14.77 -7.11 36.75
C GLN A 605 14.45 -7.98 37.97
N ASN A 606 14.79 -7.49 39.17
CA ASN A 606 14.52 -8.20 40.42
C ASN A 606 13.02 -8.43 40.64
N ILE A 607 12.16 -7.48 40.26
CA ILE A 607 10.69 -7.62 40.34
C ILE A 607 10.21 -8.71 39.37
N LEU A 608 10.68 -8.70 38.11
CA LEU A 608 10.30 -9.70 37.11
C LEU A 608 10.75 -11.13 37.49
N GLU A 609 11.96 -11.27 38.06
CA GLU A 609 12.46 -12.53 38.62
C GLU A 609 11.58 -13.02 39.78
N GLN A 610 11.25 -12.13 40.72
CA GLN A 610 10.34 -12.45 41.83
C GLN A 610 8.95 -12.85 41.35
N MET A 611 8.41 -12.18 40.33
CA MET A 611 7.12 -12.53 39.73
C MET A 611 7.16 -13.95 39.15
N TRP A 612 8.22 -14.30 38.42
CA TRP A 612 8.40 -15.63 37.85
C TRP A 612 8.49 -16.72 38.92
N ASP A 613 9.31 -16.52 39.95
CA ASP A 613 9.49 -17.49 41.02
C ASP A 613 8.29 -17.58 41.97
N ALA A 614 7.57 -16.47 42.18
CA ALA A 614 6.27 -16.49 42.85
C ALA A 614 5.26 -17.32 42.05
N ASN A 615 5.18 -17.14 40.73
CA ASN A 615 4.23 -17.88 39.91
C ASN A 615 4.56 -19.39 39.82
N LYS A 616 5.84 -19.80 39.86
CA LYS A 616 6.20 -21.23 39.98
C LYS A 616 5.59 -21.88 41.22
N ARG A 617 5.50 -21.13 42.32
CA ARG A 617 4.97 -21.60 43.61
C ARG A 617 3.45 -21.52 43.68
N ILE A 618 2.88 -20.39 43.29
CA ILE A 618 1.45 -20.08 43.42
C ILE A 618 0.63 -20.67 42.26
N LYS A 619 1.22 -20.73 41.06
CA LYS A 619 0.58 -21.17 39.81
C LYS A 619 -0.71 -20.41 39.48
N TYR A 620 -0.71 -19.10 39.75
CA TYR A 620 -1.86 -18.24 39.48
C TYR A 620 -2.03 -18.00 37.98
N TYR A 621 -0.93 -17.68 37.27
CA TYR A 621 -0.90 -17.51 35.83
C TYR A 621 -0.37 -18.76 35.13
N ASP A 622 -0.83 -19.00 33.90
CA ASP A 622 -0.19 -19.94 32.98
C ASP A 622 1.27 -19.53 32.78
N ALA A 623 2.20 -20.49 32.92
CA ALA A 623 3.63 -20.18 32.95
C ALA A 623 4.09 -19.54 31.62
N ASP A 624 3.63 -20.05 30.49
CA ASP A 624 3.99 -19.52 29.18
C ASP A 624 3.40 -18.12 28.95
N ALA A 625 2.16 -17.89 29.41
CA ALA A 625 1.51 -16.59 29.32
C ALA A 625 2.26 -15.53 30.15
N LEU A 626 2.62 -15.85 31.40
CA LEU A 626 3.40 -14.94 32.24
C LEU A 626 4.80 -14.69 31.64
N LEU A 627 5.45 -15.71 31.09
CA LEU A 627 6.77 -15.55 30.46
C LEU A 627 6.72 -14.61 29.24
N ARG A 628 5.65 -14.69 28.44
CA ARG A 628 5.39 -13.73 27.34
C ARG A 628 5.25 -12.30 27.85
N VAL A 629 4.50 -12.10 28.94
CA VAL A 629 4.31 -10.78 29.56
C VAL A 629 5.64 -10.22 30.08
N ILE A 630 6.46 -11.04 30.74
CA ILE A 630 7.79 -10.66 31.21
C ILE A 630 8.72 -10.29 30.04
N ASN A 631 8.72 -11.08 28.96
CA ASN A 631 9.50 -10.78 27.75
C ASN A 631 9.05 -9.46 27.12
N LYS A 632 7.74 -9.26 26.95
CA LYS A 632 7.16 -8.03 26.39
C LYS A 632 7.56 -6.81 27.23
N ARG A 633 7.41 -6.90 28.55
CA ARG A 633 7.74 -5.82 29.50
C ARG A 633 9.23 -5.46 29.44
N TRP A 634 10.12 -6.45 29.55
CA TRP A 634 11.56 -6.20 29.49
C TRP A 634 11.99 -5.56 28.17
N ARG A 635 11.47 -6.05 27.04
CA ARG A 635 11.84 -5.52 25.73
C ARG A 635 11.27 -4.14 25.43
N ASN A 636 10.09 -3.83 25.96
CA ASN A 636 9.54 -2.48 25.92
C ASN A 636 10.45 -1.51 26.69
N ILE A 637 10.80 -1.82 27.94
CA ILE A 637 11.67 -0.97 28.78
C ILE A 637 13.05 -0.75 28.14
N THR A 638 13.60 -1.80 27.52
CA THR A 638 14.91 -1.74 26.86
C THR A 638 14.86 -1.14 25.44
N ASN A 639 13.68 -0.72 24.95
CA ASN A 639 13.45 -0.24 23.59
C ASN A 639 13.95 -1.20 22.50
N THR A 640 13.85 -2.50 22.76
CA THR A 640 14.22 -3.58 21.83
C THR A 640 13.00 -4.24 21.17
N TRP A 641 11.80 -3.75 21.48
CA TRP A 641 10.53 -4.14 20.89
C TRP A 641 9.57 -2.95 20.83
N GLU A 642 8.83 -2.83 19.74
CA GLU A 642 7.81 -1.79 19.54
C GLU A 642 6.40 -2.36 19.74
N TYR A 643 5.48 -1.58 20.29
CA TYR A 643 4.08 -1.98 20.46
C TYR A 643 3.43 -2.40 19.13
N ASN A 644 2.64 -3.48 19.13
CA ASN A 644 2.07 -4.13 17.92
C ASN A 644 3.09 -4.73 16.93
N SER A 645 4.36 -4.89 17.30
CA SER A 645 5.33 -5.68 16.54
C SER A 645 5.42 -7.13 17.03
N ASP A 646 5.92 -8.03 16.17
CA ASP A 646 6.15 -9.42 16.56
C ASP A 646 7.19 -9.50 17.67
N LEU A 647 6.81 -10.11 18.79
CA LEU A 647 7.70 -10.30 19.94
C LEU A 647 8.85 -11.27 19.60
N GLY A 648 8.74 -12.07 18.52
CA GLY A 648 9.77 -13.04 18.13
C GLY A 648 9.90 -14.19 19.12
N GLU A 649 11.10 -14.76 19.26
CA GLU A 649 11.35 -15.86 20.20
C GLU A 649 11.11 -15.42 21.65
N ILE A 650 10.35 -16.22 22.41
CA ILE A 650 10.14 -16.00 23.85
C ILE A 650 11.30 -16.64 24.62
N LEU A 651 12.12 -15.82 25.27
CA LEU A 651 13.29 -16.29 25.99
C LEU A 651 12.93 -16.72 27.42
N PRO A 652 13.52 -17.82 27.93
CA PRO A 652 13.55 -18.11 29.35
C PRO A 652 14.15 -16.94 30.14
N ILE A 653 13.67 -16.73 31.37
CA ILE A 653 14.00 -15.55 32.17
C ILE A 653 15.51 -15.36 32.40
N ASP A 654 16.25 -16.45 32.57
CA ASP A 654 17.70 -16.46 32.81
C ASP A 654 18.52 -16.07 31.57
N ARG A 655 17.94 -16.23 30.38
CA ARG A 655 18.52 -15.79 29.10
C ARG A 655 18.03 -14.40 28.69
N LEU A 656 16.78 -14.06 29.00
CA LEU A 656 16.14 -12.79 28.65
C LEU A 656 17.01 -11.59 29.03
N PHE A 657 17.43 -11.52 30.30
CA PHE A 657 18.18 -10.38 30.81
C PHE A 657 19.61 -10.33 30.28
N LYS A 658 20.19 -11.45 29.86
CA LYS A 658 21.54 -11.50 29.28
C LYS A 658 21.56 -11.05 27.83
N VAL A 659 20.56 -11.46 27.05
CA VAL A 659 20.45 -11.12 25.62
C VAL A 659 20.13 -9.64 25.44
N TYR A 660 19.30 -9.10 26.33
CA TYR A 660 18.88 -7.70 26.31
C TYR A 660 19.45 -6.90 27.50
N ASP A 661 20.68 -7.22 27.92
CA ASP A 661 21.40 -6.48 28.98
C ASP A 661 21.90 -5.13 28.45
N ILE A 662 21.67 -4.10 29.25
CA ILE A 662 21.88 -2.69 28.92
C ILE A 662 22.90 -2.03 29.85
N SER A 663 23.54 -2.81 30.73
CA SER A 663 24.60 -2.34 31.65
C SER A 663 25.72 -1.53 30.97
N GLY A 664 25.81 -1.54 29.62
CA GLY A 664 26.74 -0.75 28.83
C GLY A 664 26.20 0.18 27.72
N LYS A 665 24.90 0.33 27.44
CA LYS A 665 24.43 1.14 26.28
C LYS A 665 23.30 2.14 26.60
N ARG A 666 23.58 3.42 26.29
CA ARG A 666 22.74 4.65 26.37
C ARG A 666 22.57 5.32 27.76
N ILE A 667 23.54 6.19 28.12
CA ILE A 667 23.16 7.59 28.27
C ILE A 667 23.43 8.23 26.92
N GLN A 668 22.44 8.82 26.30
CA GLN A 668 22.58 10.07 25.56
C GLN A 668 21.18 10.38 25.05
N MET A 669 20.41 11.18 25.80
CA MET A 669 19.35 12.01 25.23
C MET A 669 18.67 12.97 26.22
N VAL A 670 19.29 13.39 27.33
CA VAL A 670 18.79 14.56 28.08
C VAL A 670 19.97 15.32 28.69
N THR A 671 20.41 16.39 28.02
CA THR A 671 20.79 17.72 28.53
C THR A 671 21.68 18.44 27.50
N ASP A 672 21.19 19.59 27.08
CA ASP A 672 21.87 20.75 26.50
C ASP A 672 22.52 20.67 25.10
N SER A 673 21.78 21.31 24.19
CA SER A 673 22.25 22.25 23.17
C SER A 673 23.55 22.98 23.54
N SER A 674 24.67 22.50 23.01
CA SER A 674 25.72 23.29 22.35
C SER A 674 27.01 22.47 22.27
N ASN A 675 27.68 22.56 21.13
CA ASN A 675 28.95 21.93 20.77
C ASN A 675 28.95 20.44 20.37
N THR A 676 29.07 20.30 19.06
CA THR A 676 29.60 19.19 18.27
C THR A 676 30.66 18.32 18.98
N LYS A 677 30.28 17.10 19.34
CA LYS A 677 31.13 15.91 19.27
C LYS A 677 30.27 14.73 18.84
N THR A 678 30.51 14.27 17.61
CA THR A 678 29.88 13.11 16.96
C THR A 678 30.12 11.85 17.78
N GLU A 679 29.06 11.29 18.37
CA GLU A 679 29.07 9.89 18.80
C GLU A 679 29.03 8.96 17.58
N LYS A 680 29.95 8.00 17.57
CA LYS A 680 30.04 6.91 16.58
C LYS A 680 28.84 5.97 16.73
N VAL A 681 27.75 6.29 16.04
CA VAL A 681 26.69 5.31 15.76
C VAL A 681 27.22 4.35 14.70
N SER A 682 27.25 3.05 15.03
CA SER A 682 27.79 2.01 14.14
C SER A 682 27.08 2.02 12.77
N PHE A 683 27.82 1.70 11.72
CA PHE A 683 27.30 1.51 10.35
C PHE A 683 26.04 0.60 10.31
N LYS A 684 25.97 -0.39 11.21
CA LYS A 684 24.83 -1.31 11.41
C LYS A 684 23.53 -0.61 11.81
N GLU A 685 23.59 0.40 12.69
CA GLU A 685 22.41 1.18 13.12
C GLU A 685 21.96 2.15 12.03
N ARG A 686 22.89 2.78 11.31
CA ARG A 686 22.57 3.74 10.25
C ARG A 686 22.01 3.07 8.99
N ILE A 687 22.44 1.85 8.67
CA ILE A 687 21.81 1.02 7.62
C ILE A 687 20.41 0.57 8.05
N LYS A 688 20.19 0.20 9.32
CA LYS A 688 18.84 -0.11 9.81
C LYS A 688 17.88 1.07 9.67
N ASP A 689 18.34 2.30 9.87
CA ASP A 689 17.51 3.49 9.70
C ASP A 689 17.21 3.80 8.22
N ILE A 690 18.16 3.53 7.31
CA ILE A 690 17.93 3.60 5.85
C ILE A 690 16.92 2.52 5.41
N LEU A 691 17.03 1.30 5.94
CA LEU A 691 16.11 0.21 5.64
C LEU A 691 14.72 0.46 6.24
N ARG A 692 14.63 1.03 7.44
CA ARG A 692 13.35 1.49 8.03
C ARG A 692 12.68 2.57 7.19
N PHE A 693 13.46 3.54 6.71
CA PHE A 693 12.99 4.58 5.81
C PHE A 693 12.42 3.99 4.50
N LEU A 694 13.08 2.98 3.92
CA LEU A 694 12.62 2.24 2.74
C LEU A 694 11.44 1.28 3.01
N TYR A 695 11.23 0.86 4.27
CA TYR A 695 10.22 -0.11 4.69
C TYR A 695 8.86 0.52 5.05
N THR A 696 8.84 1.81 5.40
CA THR A 696 7.63 2.55 5.81
C THR A 696 6.44 2.42 4.83
N PRO A 697 6.62 2.35 3.50
CA PRO A 697 5.50 2.25 2.55
C PRO A 697 4.83 0.87 2.44
N PHE A 698 5.39 -0.21 3.02
CA PHE A 698 4.97 -1.59 2.74
C PHE A 698 4.46 -2.37 3.97
N LYS A 699 3.99 -1.66 4.99
CA LYS A 699 3.65 -2.21 6.32
C LYS A 699 2.49 -3.23 6.34
N HIS A 700 1.70 -3.35 5.27
CA HIS A 700 0.53 -4.24 5.22
C HIS A 700 0.61 -5.23 4.05
N GLY A 701 1.27 -6.37 4.29
CA GLY A 701 1.08 -7.57 3.49
C GLY A 701 2.31 -8.43 3.24
N ILE A 702 2.93 -9.02 4.27
CA ILE A 702 3.98 -10.05 4.08
C ILE A 702 3.81 -11.19 5.10
N GLN A 703 3.81 -12.45 4.61
CA GLN A 703 3.74 -13.69 5.41
C GLN A 703 5.06 -14.04 6.13
N TYR A 704 4.92 -14.83 7.20
CA TYR A 704 5.91 -15.41 8.14
C TYR A 704 7.30 -15.82 7.59
N ARG A 705 7.46 -16.05 6.28
CA ARG A 705 8.70 -16.58 5.66
C ARG A 705 9.81 -15.52 5.49
N ILE A 706 9.47 -14.24 5.35
CA ILE A 706 10.45 -13.13 5.18
C ILE A 706 11.09 -12.71 6.52
N ARG A 707 10.38 -12.89 7.65
CA ARG A 707 10.97 -12.73 9.00
C ARG A 707 12.09 -13.73 9.28
N ARG A 708 12.07 -14.90 8.65
CA ARG A 708 13.09 -15.95 8.78
C ARG A 708 14.38 -15.59 8.03
N GLN A 709 14.27 -14.95 6.87
CA GLN A 709 15.41 -14.52 6.04
C GLN A 709 16.19 -13.35 6.66
N LEU A 710 15.54 -12.51 7.47
CA LEU A 710 16.20 -11.46 8.28
C LEU A 710 17.07 -12.04 9.41
N TRP A 711 16.75 -13.24 9.88
CA TRP A 711 17.55 -13.98 10.87
C TRP A 711 18.82 -14.58 10.24
N ASP A 712 18.73 -15.04 8.99
CA ASP A 712 19.86 -15.61 8.25
C ASP A 712 20.92 -14.54 7.88
N LEU A 713 20.50 -13.28 7.65
CA LEU A 713 21.43 -12.16 7.39
C LEU A 713 22.26 -11.76 8.63
N ASP A 714 21.70 -11.89 9.84
CA ASP A 714 22.43 -11.65 11.10
C ASP A 714 23.43 -12.79 11.38
N GLY A 715 23.16 -14.01 10.87
CA GLY A 715 24.08 -15.15 10.86
C GLY A 715 25.32 -14.94 9.99
N HIS A 716 25.15 -14.49 8.74
CA HIS A 716 26.28 -14.23 7.83
C HIS A 716 27.17 -13.05 8.26
N LEU A 717 26.58 -12.02 8.89
CA LEU A 717 27.35 -10.92 9.51
C LEU A 717 28.12 -11.37 10.75
N HIS A 718 27.60 -12.35 11.50
CA HIS A 718 28.28 -12.95 12.65
C HIS A 718 29.47 -13.80 12.21
N GLU A 719 29.33 -14.59 11.14
CA GLU A 719 30.40 -15.41 10.52
C GLU A 719 31.53 -14.55 9.97
N SER A 720 31.22 -13.49 9.22
CA SER A 720 32.26 -12.57 8.71
C SER A 720 33.01 -11.83 9.84
N THR A 721 32.33 -11.48 10.93
CA THR A 721 32.98 -10.89 12.12
C THR A 721 33.83 -11.92 12.88
N TYR A 722 33.44 -13.19 12.85
CA TYR A 722 34.19 -14.32 13.43
C TYR A 722 35.47 -14.61 12.62
N ASP A 723 35.40 -14.59 11.29
CA ASP A 723 36.56 -14.80 10.40
C ASP A 723 37.58 -13.66 10.45
N ILE A 724 37.13 -12.41 10.61
CA ILE A 724 38.03 -11.27 10.82
C ILE A 724 38.76 -11.41 12.17
N LYS A 725 38.06 -11.83 13.24
CA LYS A 725 38.69 -12.11 14.54
C LYS A 725 39.66 -13.28 14.49
N LYS A 726 39.32 -14.33 13.73
CA LYS A 726 40.17 -15.51 13.50
C LYS A 726 41.45 -15.13 12.74
N THR A 727 41.35 -14.28 11.73
CA THR A 727 42.49 -13.75 10.97
C THR A 727 43.40 -12.87 11.83
N VAL A 728 42.82 -12.03 12.70
CA VAL A 728 43.59 -11.22 13.66
C VAL A 728 44.31 -12.10 14.69
N TRP A 729 43.66 -13.16 15.19
CA TRP A 729 44.30 -14.14 16.07
C TRP A 729 45.41 -14.95 15.38
N ASP A 730 45.23 -15.28 14.09
CA ASP A 730 46.21 -16.01 13.30
C ASP A 730 47.47 -15.16 13.03
N ILE A 731 47.29 -13.86 12.78
CA ILE A 731 48.40 -12.89 12.67
C ILE A 731 49.13 -12.74 14.01
N GLU A 732 48.40 -12.70 15.13
CA GLU A 732 48.99 -12.63 16.47
C GLU A 732 49.80 -13.91 16.81
N GLY A 733 49.34 -15.07 16.35
CA GLY A 733 50.02 -16.36 16.47
C GLY A 733 51.32 -16.42 15.65
N ARG A 734 51.28 -16.00 14.39
CA ARG A 734 52.44 -16.00 13.48
C ARG A 734 53.52 -14.99 13.90
N ILE A 735 53.14 -13.87 14.53
CA ILE A 735 54.08 -12.93 15.13
C ILE A 735 54.76 -13.54 16.37
N LYS A 736 54.02 -14.29 17.20
CA LYS A 736 54.60 -15.01 18.36
C LYS A 736 55.54 -16.14 17.94
N GLU A 737 55.23 -16.87 16.87
CA GLU A 737 56.13 -17.89 16.29
C GLU A 737 57.41 -17.26 15.72
N CYS A 738 57.29 -16.14 14.99
CA CYS A 738 58.44 -15.42 14.45
C CYS A 738 59.34 -14.84 15.57
N ILE A 739 58.77 -14.49 16.72
CA ILE A 739 59.52 -14.11 17.93
C ILE A 739 60.21 -15.34 18.56
N MET A 740 59.56 -16.50 18.62
CA MET A 740 60.19 -17.73 19.15
C MET A 740 61.31 -18.28 18.26
N GLU A 741 61.19 -18.18 16.94
CA GLU A 741 62.25 -18.58 16.00
C GLU A 741 63.50 -17.69 16.10
N ASN A 742 63.32 -16.40 16.38
CA ASN A 742 64.44 -15.48 16.60
C ASN A 742 65.09 -15.64 18.00
N ILE A 743 64.38 -16.19 18.99
CA ILE A 743 64.91 -16.52 20.32
C ILE A 743 65.68 -17.86 20.29
N GLY A 744 65.37 -18.75 19.34
CA GLY A 744 65.99 -20.08 19.21
C GLY A 744 67.41 -20.10 18.62
N ASN A 745 67.87 -19.01 18.01
CA ASN A 745 69.14 -18.99 17.26
C ASN A 745 70.27 -18.14 17.86
N ASP A 746 70.06 -17.41 18.95
CA ASP A 746 71.13 -16.64 19.61
C ASP A 746 71.58 -17.29 20.93
N LYS A 747 72.51 -18.25 20.81
CA LYS A 747 73.45 -18.59 21.89
C LYS A 747 74.69 -17.72 21.75
N GLU A 748 74.64 -16.48 22.23
CA GLU A 748 75.72 -15.82 22.98
C GLU A 748 75.41 -14.34 23.27
N SER A 749 75.60 -13.96 24.55
CA SER A 749 75.83 -12.62 25.08
C SER A 749 74.65 -11.70 25.47
N ASN A 750 74.51 -11.55 26.79
CA ASN A 750 74.24 -10.32 27.57
C ASN A 750 73.28 -9.25 27.02
N SER A 751 72.03 -9.27 27.49
CA SER A 751 71.45 -8.27 28.43
C SER A 751 69.91 -8.30 28.37
N SER A 752 69.29 -8.88 29.39
CA SER A 752 67.83 -8.98 29.50
C SER A 752 67.10 -7.63 29.64
N GLU A 753 67.82 -6.54 29.95
CA GLU A 753 67.26 -5.18 30.03
C GLU A 753 67.05 -4.53 28.65
N ASN A 754 67.92 -4.81 27.67
CA ASN A 754 67.85 -4.19 26.33
C ASN A 754 66.73 -4.80 25.46
N LEU A 755 66.33 -6.03 25.76
CA LEU A 755 65.23 -6.72 25.07
C LEU A 755 63.85 -6.23 25.54
N TYR A 756 63.69 -5.96 26.84
CA TYR A 756 62.44 -5.44 27.41
C TYR A 756 62.18 -3.98 26.98
N GLU A 757 63.21 -3.14 26.88
CA GLU A 757 63.06 -1.78 26.35
C GLU A 757 62.68 -1.78 24.86
N ARG A 758 63.25 -2.69 24.06
CA ARG A 758 62.87 -2.86 22.64
C ARG A 758 61.46 -3.40 22.45
N LEU A 759 61.00 -4.31 23.30
CA LEU A 759 59.62 -4.81 23.29
C LEU A 759 58.61 -3.73 23.67
N ASN A 760 58.89 -2.92 24.70
CA ASN A 760 58.04 -1.78 25.07
C ASN A 760 58.02 -0.68 23.99
N ASP A 761 59.14 -0.42 23.32
CA ASP A 761 59.19 0.54 22.20
C ASP A 761 58.41 0.04 20.97
N LEU A 762 58.41 -1.27 20.70
CA LEU A 762 57.62 -1.91 19.66
C LEU A 762 56.11 -1.91 19.98
N GLU A 763 55.73 -2.19 21.23
CA GLU A 763 54.34 -2.14 21.70
C GLU A 763 53.79 -0.70 21.65
N LEU A 764 54.59 0.28 22.06
CA LEU A 764 54.25 1.71 21.95
C LEU A 764 54.08 2.14 20.49
N LYS A 765 54.95 1.69 19.58
CA LYS A 765 54.84 1.95 18.14
C LYS A 765 53.60 1.29 17.52
N MET A 766 53.27 0.05 17.91
CA MET A 766 52.04 -0.62 17.47
C MET A 766 50.78 0.11 17.93
N ASN A 767 50.74 0.54 19.20
CA ASN A 767 49.60 1.28 19.75
C ASN A 767 49.45 2.66 19.09
N THR A 768 50.57 3.35 18.84
CA THR A 768 50.57 4.65 18.12
C THR A 768 50.11 4.48 16.67
N MET A 769 50.48 3.38 16.02
CA MET A 769 50.06 3.07 14.64
C MET A 769 48.58 2.69 14.56
N MET A 770 48.06 1.99 15.57
CA MET A 770 46.62 1.70 15.71
C MET A 770 45.81 2.97 15.95
N GLU A 771 46.25 3.87 16.84
CA GLU A 771 45.60 5.17 17.05
C GLU A 771 45.62 6.03 15.77
N PHE A 772 46.72 5.99 15.01
CA PHE A 772 46.83 6.72 13.74
C PHE A 772 45.92 6.13 12.65
N MET A 773 45.74 4.80 12.62
CA MET A 773 44.78 4.14 11.74
C MET A 773 43.33 4.44 12.14
N GLU A 774 43.01 4.47 13.43
CA GLU A 774 41.68 4.86 13.92
C GLU A 774 41.37 6.34 13.64
N LEU A 775 42.35 7.23 13.73
CA LEU A 775 42.25 8.64 13.34
C LEU A 775 42.05 8.80 11.82
N LYS A 776 42.72 7.99 10.99
CA LYS A 776 42.51 7.99 9.53
C LYS A 776 41.17 7.38 9.12
N LEU A 777 40.75 6.30 9.77
CA LEU A 777 39.45 5.67 9.56
C LEU A 777 38.31 6.62 9.94
N SER A 778 38.43 7.33 11.07
CA SER A 778 37.43 8.34 11.48
C SER A 778 37.42 9.56 10.57
N ALA A 779 38.56 10.02 10.05
CA ALA A 779 38.62 11.10 9.05
C ALA A 779 38.00 10.69 7.70
N GLN A 780 38.18 9.43 7.28
CA GLN A 780 37.50 8.88 6.11
C GLN A 780 35.99 8.72 6.35
N GLU A 781 35.58 8.27 7.54
CA GLU A 781 34.19 8.11 7.95
C GLU A 781 33.41 9.44 7.91
N VAL A 782 34.01 10.55 8.36
CA VAL A 782 33.42 11.90 8.26
C VAL A 782 33.27 12.34 6.80
N ARG A 783 34.25 12.05 5.94
CA ARG A 783 34.23 12.41 4.52
C ARG A 783 33.18 11.60 3.74
N ILE A 784 33.09 10.30 4.03
CA ILE A 784 32.08 9.38 3.49
C ILE A 784 30.69 9.79 3.95
N ASN A 785 30.49 10.14 5.23
CA ASN A 785 29.20 10.63 5.74
C ASN A 785 28.76 11.94 5.08
N SER A 786 29.68 12.88 4.83
CA SER A 786 29.34 14.13 4.12
C SER A 786 28.92 13.89 2.66
N ASN A 787 29.50 12.87 2.04
CA ASN A 787 29.17 12.47 0.68
C ASN A 787 27.87 11.67 0.63
N ILE A 788 27.60 10.80 1.59
CA ILE A 788 26.35 10.04 1.71
C ILE A 788 25.16 10.96 1.97
N VAL A 789 25.29 11.99 2.80
CA VAL A 789 24.21 12.96 3.02
C VAL A 789 23.94 13.77 1.74
N LYS A 790 24.98 14.27 1.08
CA LYS A 790 24.83 14.96 -0.22
C LYS A 790 24.28 14.05 -1.31
N SER A 791 24.67 12.78 -1.32
CA SER A 791 24.15 11.78 -2.24
C SER A 791 22.72 11.38 -1.89
N LYS A 792 22.32 11.33 -0.62
CA LYS A 792 20.94 11.06 -0.18
C LYS A 792 19.99 12.19 -0.59
N ASP A 793 20.40 13.43 -0.36
CA ASP A 793 19.61 14.60 -0.77
C ASP A 793 19.55 14.67 -2.31
N SER A 794 20.68 14.43 -3.00
CA SER A 794 20.72 14.39 -4.46
C SER A 794 19.97 13.21 -5.06
N LEU A 795 19.96 12.02 -4.43
CA LEU A 795 19.21 10.85 -4.89
C LEU A 795 17.72 11.01 -4.61
N SER A 796 17.32 11.61 -3.50
CA SER A 796 15.91 11.92 -3.22
C SER A 796 15.38 12.89 -4.27
N GLU A 797 16.12 13.98 -4.53
CA GLU A 797 15.77 14.98 -5.53
C GLU A 797 15.79 14.40 -6.96
N GLN A 798 16.72 13.48 -7.26
CA GLN A 798 16.78 12.76 -8.55
C GLN A 798 15.72 11.67 -8.70
N LEU A 799 15.34 10.95 -7.63
CA LEU A 799 14.26 9.95 -7.64
C LEU A 799 12.91 10.65 -7.77
N ASP A 800 12.67 11.73 -7.03
CA ASP A 800 11.45 12.52 -7.16
C ASP A 800 11.35 13.14 -8.56
N THR A 801 12.47 13.61 -9.13
CA THR A 801 12.51 14.10 -10.52
C THR A 801 12.32 12.98 -11.55
N ARG A 802 12.79 11.75 -11.30
CA ARG A 802 12.67 10.59 -12.21
C ARG A 802 11.30 9.92 -12.12
N VAL A 803 10.70 9.84 -10.94
CA VAL A 803 9.33 9.38 -10.69
C VAL A 803 8.36 10.41 -11.27
N TRP A 804 8.58 11.71 -11.00
CA TRP A 804 7.80 12.77 -11.63
C TRP A 804 7.92 12.76 -13.16
N LYS A 805 9.11 12.54 -13.74
CA LYS A 805 9.27 12.37 -15.21
C LYS A 805 8.68 11.07 -15.75
N ALA A 806 8.71 9.97 -14.99
CA ALA A 806 8.10 8.71 -15.38
C ALA A 806 6.57 8.81 -15.37
N GLU A 807 6.00 9.45 -14.35
CA GLU A 807 4.56 9.72 -14.24
C GLU A 807 4.07 10.75 -15.27
N THR A 808 4.85 11.79 -15.54
CA THR A 808 4.53 12.79 -16.58
C THR A 808 4.62 12.14 -17.98
N ASN A 809 5.63 11.30 -18.24
CA ASN A 809 5.71 10.53 -19.48
C ASN A 809 4.62 9.45 -19.58
N LEU A 810 4.18 8.83 -18.48
CA LEU A 810 3.08 7.87 -18.46
C LEU A 810 1.73 8.56 -18.67
N GLY A 811 1.52 9.75 -18.11
CA GLY A 811 0.33 10.58 -18.32
C GLY A 811 0.23 11.13 -19.75
N GLU A 812 1.33 11.68 -20.28
CA GLU A 812 1.39 12.16 -21.67
C GLU A 812 1.29 11.02 -22.69
N GLN A 813 1.75 9.80 -22.35
CA GLN A 813 1.59 8.61 -23.20
C GLN A 813 0.21 7.96 -23.09
N LEU A 814 -0.54 8.16 -22.00
CA LEU A 814 -1.92 7.66 -21.88
C LEU A 814 -2.88 8.46 -22.78
N ASP A 815 -2.75 9.78 -22.82
CA ASP A 815 -3.64 10.67 -23.58
C ASP A 815 -3.42 10.58 -25.11
N ALA A 816 -2.19 10.29 -25.55
CA ALA A 816 -1.90 10.06 -26.97
C ALA A 816 -2.33 8.67 -27.47
N ARG A 817 -2.59 7.71 -26.55
CA ARG A 817 -2.86 6.30 -26.86
C ARG A 817 -4.34 5.95 -27.06
N VAL A 818 -5.27 6.78 -26.60
CA VAL A 818 -6.72 6.51 -26.75
C VAL A 818 -7.24 6.83 -28.16
N TRP A 819 -6.65 7.79 -28.87
CA TRP A 819 -7.22 8.27 -30.14
C TRP A 819 -6.70 7.56 -31.42
N LYS A 820 -5.62 6.78 -31.33
CA LYS A 820 -4.99 6.14 -32.50
C LYS A 820 -4.98 4.61 -32.46
N ALA A 821 -5.65 4.02 -31.46
CA ALA A 821 -5.70 2.58 -31.21
C ALA A 821 -6.71 1.83 -32.10
N GLU A 822 -7.60 2.51 -32.81
CA GLU A 822 -8.72 1.82 -33.47
C GLU A 822 -8.51 1.39 -34.93
N SER A 823 -7.35 1.59 -35.58
CA SER A 823 -7.30 1.24 -37.03
C SER A 823 -6.03 0.66 -37.66
N ASN A 824 -4.82 0.70 -37.09
CA ASN A 824 -3.61 0.37 -37.88
C ASN A 824 -2.51 -0.46 -37.16
N LEU A 825 -2.82 -1.14 -36.06
CA LEU A 825 -1.83 -1.51 -35.03
C LEU A 825 -1.50 -3.03 -34.94
N GLY A 826 -1.47 -3.73 -36.08
CA GLY A 826 -1.11 -5.16 -36.11
C GLY A 826 0.38 -5.43 -36.34
N GLU A 827 0.96 -4.90 -37.42
CA GLU A 827 2.24 -5.44 -37.94
C GLU A 827 3.44 -4.49 -37.82
N GLN A 828 3.23 -3.19 -37.57
CA GLN A 828 4.33 -2.21 -37.49
C GLN A 828 4.86 -1.95 -36.07
N LEU A 829 4.24 -2.51 -35.03
CA LEU A 829 4.59 -2.25 -33.63
C LEU A 829 5.82 -3.06 -33.18
N ASP A 830 5.90 -4.34 -33.52
CA ASP A 830 6.96 -5.24 -33.01
C ASP A 830 8.36 -4.84 -33.49
N ALA A 831 8.50 -4.42 -34.75
CA ALA A 831 9.77 -3.99 -35.30
C ALA A 831 10.29 -2.66 -34.69
N ARG A 832 9.41 -1.83 -34.13
CA ARG A 832 9.77 -0.54 -33.51
C ARG A 832 10.00 -0.67 -32.01
N VAL A 833 9.25 -1.53 -31.32
CA VAL A 833 9.44 -1.88 -29.91
C VAL A 833 10.81 -2.55 -29.73
N TRP A 834 11.14 -3.54 -30.56
CA TRP A 834 12.45 -4.21 -30.52
C TRP A 834 13.64 -3.27 -30.73
N LYS A 835 13.50 -2.28 -31.62
CA LYS A 835 14.53 -1.27 -31.89
C LYS A 835 14.66 -0.24 -30.76
N ALA A 836 13.58 0.06 -30.04
CA ALA A 836 13.59 0.94 -28.88
C ALA A 836 14.17 0.25 -27.64
N GLU A 837 13.81 -1.02 -27.41
CA GLU A 837 14.36 -1.86 -26.34
C GLU A 837 15.85 -2.15 -26.55
N SER A 838 16.28 -2.45 -27.77
CA SER A 838 17.72 -2.58 -28.11
C SER A 838 18.50 -1.29 -27.85
N ASN A 839 17.92 -0.12 -28.14
CA ASN A 839 18.58 1.15 -27.90
C ASN A 839 18.60 1.54 -26.41
N LEU A 840 17.57 1.19 -25.63
CA LEU A 840 17.52 1.44 -24.19
C LEU A 840 18.48 0.50 -23.44
N GLY A 841 18.53 -0.78 -23.82
CA GLY A 841 19.49 -1.75 -23.31
C GLY A 841 20.93 -1.31 -23.54
N GLN A 842 21.27 -0.92 -24.78
CA GLN A 842 22.61 -0.41 -25.10
C GLN A 842 23.00 0.86 -24.33
N GLN A 843 22.04 1.72 -23.96
CA GLN A 843 22.32 2.93 -23.18
C GLN A 843 22.43 2.68 -21.66
N ILE A 844 21.68 1.72 -21.13
CA ILE A 844 21.72 1.32 -19.72
C ILE A 844 22.99 0.50 -19.47
N ASP A 845 23.28 -0.50 -20.31
CA ASP A 845 24.51 -1.30 -20.25
C ASP A 845 25.74 -0.42 -20.40
N GLY A 846 25.70 0.57 -21.32
CA GLY A 846 26.80 1.52 -21.50
C GLY A 846 27.02 2.48 -20.33
N ARG A 847 26.04 2.69 -19.43
CA ARG A 847 26.18 3.50 -18.21
C ARG A 847 26.58 2.67 -17.01
N ILE A 848 26.06 1.45 -16.90
CA ILE A 848 26.43 0.46 -15.89
C ILE A 848 27.89 0.05 -16.11
N TRP A 849 28.27 -0.36 -17.31
CA TRP A 849 29.65 -0.70 -17.69
C TRP A 849 30.67 0.43 -17.40
N LYS A 850 30.24 1.69 -17.54
CA LYS A 850 31.09 2.86 -17.28
C LYS A 850 31.21 3.17 -15.79
N ALA A 851 30.18 2.90 -14.99
CA ALA A 851 30.22 3.01 -13.55
C ALA A 851 31.02 1.85 -12.93
N GLU A 852 30.87 0.65 -13.48
CA GLU A 852 31.61 -0.56 -13.09
C GLU A 852 33.10 -0.42 -13.41
N ASN A 853 33.50 0.01 -14.61
CA ASN A 853 34.91 0.28 -14.92
C ASN A 853 35.53 1.31 -13.97
N ASN A 854 34.80 2.35 -13.58
CA ASN A 854 35.30 3.34 -12.63
C ASN A 854 35.47 2.79 -11.20
N ILE A 855 34.70 1.76 -10.82
CA ILE A 855 34.78 1.08 -9.53
C ILE A 855 35.86 -0.01 -9.56
N SER A 856 35.94 -0.79 -10.65
CA SER A 856 37.01 -1.74 -10.95
C SER A 856 38.37 -1.06 -10.95
N ASP A 857 38.54 0.04 -11.71
CA ASP A 857 39.79 0.81 -11.77
C ASP A 857 40.20 1.36 -10.39
N TYR A 858 39.21 1.68 -9.54
CA TYR A 858 39.45 2.16 -8.19
C TYR A 858 39.88 1.03 -7.23
N ILE A 859 39.26 -0.15 -7.31
CA ILE A 859 39.55 -1.32 -6.45
C ILE A 859 40.84 -2.04 -6.91
N GLY A 860 41.03 -2.21 -8.22
CA GLY A 860 42.22 -2.78 -8.84
C GLY A 860 43.50 -1.98 -8.58
N SER A 861 43.37 -0.68 -8.27
CA SER A 861 44.49 0.16 -7.82
C SER A 861 44.96 -0.12 -6.38
N GLN A 862 44.19 -0.89 -5.60
CA GLN A 862 44.46 -1.16 -4.18
C GLN A 862 44.71 -2.65 -3.87
N ASN A 863 43.98 -3.60 -4.48
CA ASN A 863 44.29 -5.03 -4.41
C ASN A 863 43.42 -5.86 -5.39
N LYS A 864 44.04 -6.53 -6.37
CA LYS A 864 43.35 -7.26 -7.46
C LYS A 864 42.44 -8.40 -6.95
N TYR A 865 42.79 -9.01 -5.81
CA TYR A 865 42.01 -10.10 -5.20
C TYR A 865 40.67 -9.64 -4.60
N CYS A 866 40.58 -8.40 -4.10
CA CYS A 866 39.32 -7.85 -3.58
C CYS A 866 38.34 -7.48 -4.70
N GLU A 867 38.85 -7.18 -5.90
CA GLU A 867 38.04 -6.86 -7.08
C GLU A 867 37.24 -8.08 -7.54
N ASP A 868 37.92 -9.23 -7.65
CA ASP A 868 37.31 -10.48 -8.10
C ASP A 868 36.24 -11.00 -7.11
N GLU A 869 36.50 -10.95 -5.81
CA GLU A 869 35.54 -11.38 -4.78
C GLU A 869 34.32 -10.44 -4.69
N PHE A 870 34.53 -9.14 -4.88
CA PHE A 870 33.44 -8.17 -4.92
C PHE A 870 32.56 -8.37 -6.17
N LEU A 871 33.16 -8.65 -7.32
CA LEU A 871 32.43 -8.94 -8.57
C LEU A 871 31.59 -10.23 -8.44
N LYS A 872 32.14 -11.27 -7.81
CA LYS A 872 31.41 -12.52 -7.53
C LYS A 872 30.21 -12.29 -6.63
N LEU A 873 30.38 -11.56 -5.52
CA LEU A 873 29.30 -11.21 -4.60
C LEU A 873 28.20 -10.38 -5.30
N HIS A 874 28.61 -9.44 -6.15
CA HIS A 874 27.67 -8.61 -6.89
C HIS A 874 26.86 -9.42 -7.90
N ARG A 875 27.50 -10.28 -8.69
CA ARG A 875 26.81 -11.20 -9.63
C ARG A 875 25.86 -12.13 -8.90
N HIS A 876 26.26 -12.68 -7.75
CA HIS A 876 25.41 -13.53 -6.93
C HIS A 876 24.15 -12.79 -6.44
N LEU A 877 24.31 -11.54 -6.00
CA LEU A 877 23.20 -10.68 -5.60
C LEU A 877 22.26 -10.38 -6.78
N ASP A 878 22.80 -10.04 -7.95
CA ASP A 878 22.01 -9.73 -9.15
C ASP A 878 21.18 -10.93 -9.64
N PHE A 879 21.76 -12.12 -9.67
CA PHE A 879 21.01 -13.35 -9.98
C PHE A 879 19.91 -13.61 -8.96
N SER A 880 20.23 -13.47 -7.66
CA SER A 880 19.26 -13.65 -6.57
C SER A 880 18.11 -12.65 -6.63
N TYR A 881 18.39 -11.38 -6.95
CA TYR A 881 17.37 -10.35 -7.14
C TYR A 881 16.52 -10.64 -8.38
N SER A 882 17.12 -11.05 -9.50
CA SER A 882 16.39 -11.41 -10.72
C SER A 882 15.40 -12.56 -10.46
N ASP A 883 15.82 -13.59 -9.72
CA ASP A 883 14.93 -14.69 -9.34
C ASP A 883 13.79 -14.24 -8.43
N ILE A 884 14.09 -13.38 -7.45
CA ILE A 884 13.09 -12.81 -6.55
C ILE A 884 12.06 -12.00 -7.36
N PHE A 885 12.50 -11.20 -8.33
CA PHE A 885 11.58 -10.43 -9.18
C PHE A 885 10.73 -11.33 -10.10
N VAL A 886 11.28 -12.40 -10.67
CA VAL A 886 10.50 -13.36 -11.48
C VAL A 886 9.50 -14.14 -10.60
N LEU A 887 9.88 -14.47 -9.36
CA LEU A 887 9.01 -15.11 -8.36
C LEU A 887 7.89 -14.18 -7.86
N LEU A 888 8.12 -12.87 -7.84
CA LEU A 888 7.14 -11.85 -7.48
C LEU A 888 6.19 -11.51 -8.64
N ASP A 889 6.66 -11.55 -9.89
CA ASP A 889 5.90 -11.12 -11.08
C ASP A 889 5.06 -12.24 -11.71
N LYS A 890 5.37 -13.52 -11.47
CA LYS A 890 4.59 -14.65 -11.98
C LYS A 890 4.29 -15.69 -10.91
N ASN A 891 2.99 -15.98 -10.71
CA ASN A 891 2.58 -17.34 -10.35
C ASN A 891 3.22 -18.28 -11.38
N ILE A 892 4.38 -18.88 -11.07
CA ILE A 892 5.01 -19.88 -11.94
C ILE A 892 4.00 -21.03 -12.05
N LYS A 893 3.14 -20.95 -13.07
CA LYS A 893 2.34 -22.09 -13.51
C LYS A 893 3.38 -23.15 -13.83
N ASN A 894 3.34 -24.28 -13.13
CA ASN A 894 4.14 -25.43 -13.50
C ASN A 894 3.85 -25.76 -14.98
N THR A 895 4.71 -25.28 -15.89
CA THR A 895 4.56 -25.37 -17.34
C THR A 895 4.81 -26.79 -17.83
N SER A 896 5.39 -27.63 -16.98
CA SER A 896 5.76 -29.01 -17.27
C SER A 896 4.56 -29.97 -17.18
N GLY A 897 3.47 -29.56 -16.51
CA GLY A 897 2.37 -30.47 -16.15
C GLY A 897 2.79 -31.49 -15.08
N ALA A 898 2.00 -32.54 -14.84
CA ALA A 898 2.38 -33.66 -13.98
C ALA A 898 3.25 -34.65 -14.77
N ILE A 899 4.52 -34.30 -15.01
CA ILE A 899 5.50 -35.31 -15.45
C ILE A 899 5.76 -36.23 -14.26
N GLU A 900 5.66 -37.54 -14.48
CA GLU A 900 5.83 -38.57 -13.48
C GLU A 900 7.03 -39.45 -13.83
N LEU A 901 7.80 -39.84 -12.82
CA LEU A 901 8.89 -40.80 -12.96
C LEU A 901 8.40 -42.21 -12.60
N ASP A 902 8.55 -43.14 -13.54
CA ASP A 902 8.33 -44.57 -13.33
C ASP A 902 9.67 -45.31 -13.32
N THR A 903 10.11 -45.75 -12.14
CA THR A 903 11.35 -46.50 -11.92
C THR A 903 11.20 -47.49 -10.78
N LYS A 904 11.93 -48.61 -10.84
CA LYS A 904 12.12 -49.52 -9.70
C LYS A 904 13.34 -49.16 -8.86
N TYR A 905 14.10 -48.16 -9.29
CA TYR A 905 15.39 -47.74 -8.72
C TYR A 905 15.35 -46.22 -8.45
N PRO A 906 14.65 -45.78 -7.39
CA PRO A 906 14.41 -44.35 -7.13
C PRO A 906 15.64 -43.61 -6.54
N VAL A 907 16.70 -44.33 -6.17
CA VAL A 907 17.95 -43.77 -5.63
C VAL A 907 19.08 -44.71 -6.03
N ALA A 908 20.24 -44.16 -6.40
CA ALA A 908 21.46 -44.90 -6.75
C ALA A 908 22.27 -45.26 -5.49
N TYR A 909 21.74 -46.15 -4.64
CA TYR A 909 22.34 -46.50 -3.34
C TYR A 909 23.79 -47.03 -3.41
N GLU A 910 24.22 -47.51 -4.58
CA GLU A 910 25.55 -48.07 -4.82
C GLU A 910 26.51 -47.06 -5.47
N SER A 911 26.09 -45.83 -5.77
CA SER A 911 26.95 -44.80 -6.34
C SER A 911 27.81 -44.14 -5.27
N ASN A 912 29.01 -43.69 -5.66
CA ASN A 912 29.90 -42.96 -4.76
C ASN A 912 29.27 -41.63 -4.31
N ASP A 913 28.47 -40.96 -5.16
CA ASP A 913 27.72 -39.75 -4.82
C ASP A 913 26.61 -39.97 -3.77
N TYR A 914 26.11 -41.20 -3.62
CA TYR A 914 25.20 -41.52 -2.53
C TYR A 914 25.94 -41.85 -1.23
N LEU A 915 27.01 -42.65 -1.33
CA LEU A 915 27.77 -43.12 -0.17
C LEU A 915 28.57 -41.99 0.49
N VAL A 916 29.11 -41.07 -0.31
CA VAL A 916 29.86 -39.89 0.13
C VAL A 916 29.36 -38.69 -0.69
N PRO A 917 28.27 -38.00 -0.27
CA PRO A 917 27.58 -37.00 -1.08
C PRO A 917 28.31 -35.66 -1.12
N HIS A 918 29.55 -35.64 -1.64
CA HIS A 918 30.39 -34.45 -1.71
C HIS A 918 29.88 -33.45 -2.76
N GLY A 919 29.73 -33.89 -4.01
CA GLY A 919 29.18 -33.07 -5.10
C GLY A 919 27.69 -32.78 -4.89
N THR A 920 26.92 -33.77 -4.44
CA THR A 920 25.47 -33.63 -4.21
C THR A 920 25.11 -32.56 -3.20
N VAL A 921 25.94 -32.23 -2.20
CA VAL A 921 25.60 -31.19 -1.21
C VAL A 921 26.19 -29.81 -1.52
N ARG A 922 27.22 -29.76 -2.37
CA ARG A 922 27.99 -28.52 -2.67
C ARG A 922 27.62 -27.89 -3.99
N ASP A 923 27.19 -28.69 -4.98
CA ASP A 923 26.85 -28.19 -6.30
C ASP A 923 25.55 -27.35 -6.27
N ASP A 924 25.59 -26.15 -6.86
CA ASP A 924 24.45 -25.27 -7.15
C ASP A 924 24.50 -24.70 -8.58
N THR A 925 24.84 -25.55 -9.55
CA THR A 925 25.02 -25.17 -10.96
C THR A 925 23.78 -24.50 -11.54
N ARG A 926 23.99 -23.27 -12.04
CA ARG A 926 23.05 -22.48 -12.83
C ARG A 926 23.76 -21.91 -14.04
N TYR A 927 23.07 -21.81 -15.17
CA TYR A 927 23.68 -21.28 -16.37
C TYR A 927 22.64 -20.84 -17.41
N PRO A 928 22.03 -19.65 -17.27
CA PRO A 928 21.04 -19.14 -18.23
C PRO A 928 21.56 -19.07 -19.67
N ARG A 929 22.88 -18.89 -19.84
CA ARG A 929 23.54 -18.89 -21.14
C ARG A 929 23.42 -20.25 -21.85
N PHE A 930 23.47 -21.36 -21.13
CA PHE A 930 23.27 -22.70 -21.70
C PHE A 930 21.86 -22.85 -22.27
N ILE A 931 20.85 -22.39 -21.52
CA ILE A 931 19.46 -22.40 -21.99
C ILE A 931 19.30 -21.54 -23.24
N HIS A 932 19.94 -20.37 -23.27
CA HIS A 932 19.92 -19.50 -24.46
C HIS A 932 20.63 -20.12 -25.67
N ALA A 933 21.76 -20.80 -25.47
CA ALA A 933 22.44 -21.52 -26.55
C ALA A 933 21.55 -22.63 -27.14
N CYS A 934 20.81 -23.35 -26.30
CA CYS A 934 19.82 -24.32 -26.76
C CYS A 934 18.67 -23.68 -27.55
N GLU A 935 18.15 -22.53 -27.12
CA GLU A 935 17.15 -21.76 -27.87
C GLU A 935 17.68 -21.31 -29.25
N MET A 936 18.94 -20.91 -29.33
CA MET A 936 19.57 -20.54 -30.60
C MET A 936 19.79 -21.74 -31.52
N TYR A 937 20.15 -22.90 -30.98
CA TYR A 937 20.26 -24.14 -31.74
C TYR A 937 18.89 -24.60 -32.27
N PHE A 938 17.85 -24.57 -31.42
CA PHE A 938 16.47 -24.90 -31.77
C PHE A 938 15.61 -23.67 -32.08
N LYS A 939 16.16 -22.68 -32.80
CA LYS A 939 15.50 -21.40 -33.08
C LYS A 939 14.10 -21.48 -33.71
N ASP A 940 13.79 -22.61 -34.36
CA ASP A 940 12.51 -22.86 -35.02
C ASP A 940 11.45 -23.44 -34.06
N ARG A 941 11.77 -23.63 -32.78
CA ARG A 941 10.85 -24.13 -31.73
C ARG A 941 10.57 -23.04 -30.70
N GLU A 942 9.30 -22.75 -30.47
CA GLU A 942 8.85 -21.71 -29.53
C GLU A 942 9.06 -22.11 -28.06
N LYS A 943 8.97 -23.41 -27.74
CA LYS A 943 9.12 -23.95 -26.39
C LYS A 943 9.90 -25.27 -26.43
N LEU A 944 10.89 -25.40 -25.55
CA LEU A 944 11.74 -26.58 -25.43
C LEU A 944 11.37 -27.42 -24.21
N ALA A 945 11.74 -28.69 -24.24
CA ALA A 945 11.65 -29.63 -23.13
C ALA A 945 13.05 -30.13 -22.73
N PHE A 946 13.41 -29.93 -21.46
CA PHE A 946 14.72 -30.26 -20.88
C PHE A 946 14.64 -31.41 -19.86
N VAL A 947 15.68 -32.24 -19.83
CA VAL A 947 16.03 -33.10 -18.68
C VAL A 947 17.46 -32.83 -18.28
N ASP A 948 17.70 -32.61 -17.00
CA ASP A 948 19.05 -32.51 -16.44
C ASP A 948 19.35 -33.77 -15.60
N LEU A 949 20.42 -34.48 -15.93
CA LEU A 949 20.87 -35.69 -15.23
C LEU A 949 21.99 -35.32 -14.25
N GLY A 950 21.97 -35.89 -13.03
CA GLY A 950 22.87 -35.46 -11.95
C GLY A 950 22.49 -34.08 -11.42
N CYS A 951 21.18 -33.78 -11.37
CA CYS A 951 20.61 -32.47 -11.10
C CYS A 951 20.62 -32.11 -9.60
N SER A 952 21.82 -32.11 -9.03
CA SER A 952 22.13 -31.98 -7.62
C SER A 952 21.29 -30.91 -6.89
N SER A 953 21.35 -29.65 -7.33
CA SER A 953 20.59 -28.54 -6.72
C SER A 953 19.24 -28.25 -7.36
N GLY A 954 19.12 -28.50 -8.66
CA GLY A 954 17.96 -28.12 -9.49
C GLY A 954 18.12 -26.81 -10.27
N GLY A 955 19.30 -26.20 -10.30
CA GLY A 955 19.51 -24.86 -10.86
C GLY A 955 19.24 -24.73 -12.37
N ILE A 956 19.74 -25.67 -13.20
CA ILE A 956 19.49 -25.68 -14.66
C ILE A 956 18.00 -25.83 -14.98
N VAL A 957 17.29 -26.65 -14.20
CA VAL A 957 15.84 -26.85 -14.33
C VAL A 957 15.10 -25.55 -14.02
N LEU A 958 15.52 -24.82 -12.98
CA LEU A 958 14.95 -23.51 -12.67
C LEU A 958 15.17 -22.52 -13.81
N ASP A 959 16.38 -22.42 -14.36
CA ASP A 959 16.69 -21.49 -15.47
C ASP A 959 15.80 -21.74 -16.71
N ALA A 960 15.59 -23.01 -17.05
CA ALA A 960 14.68 -23.38 -18.14
C ALA A 960 13.22 -22.98 -17.84
N LEU A 961 12.73 -23.23 -16.61
CA LEU A 961 11.37 -22.87 -16.19
C LEU A 961 11.15 -21.35 -16.16
N LEU A 962 12.14 -20.56 -15.71
CA LEU A 962 12.07 -19.09 -15.68
C LEU A 962 11.94 -18.51 -17.09
N ARG A 963 12.55 -19.18 -18.09
CA ARG A 963 12.44 -18.83 -19.52
C ARG A 963 11.19 -19.41 -20.20
N GLY A 964 10.31 -20.06 -19.46
CA GLY A 964 9.00 -20.54 -19.94
C GLY A 964 9.00 -21.94 -20.54
N HIS A 965 10.11 -22.68 -20.47
CA HIS A 965 10.24 -24.04 -21.04
C HIS A 965 9.63 -25.13 -20.14
N GLU A 966 9.58 -26.38 -20.61
CA GLU A 966 9.33 -27.55 -19.76
C GLU A 966 10.66 -28.12 -19.28
N ALA A 967 10.81 -28.43 -17.99
CA ALA A 967 12.07 -28.98 -17.49
C ALA A 967 11.88 -29.87 -16.26
N VAL A 968 12.65 -30.95 -16.20
CA VAL A 968 12.76 -31.84 -15.02
C VAL A 968 14.20 -32.22 -14.74
N GLY A 969 14.52 -32.50 -13.48
CA GLY A 969 15.85 -32.94 -13.04
C GLY A 969 15.82 -34.33 -12.41
N LEU A 970 16.84 -35.14 -12.69
CA LEU A 970 17.06 -36.46 -12.08
C LEU A 970 18.37 -36.46 -11.29
N GLU A 971 18.29 -36.79 -10.00
CA GLU A 971 19.44 -36.87 -9.11
C GLU A 971 19.59 -38.30 -8.55
N GLY A 972 20.82 -38.82 -8.49
CA GLY A 972 21.10 -40.16 -8.00
C GLY A 972 20.91 -40.29 -6.49
N SER A 973 21.17 -39.23 -5.73
CA SER A 973 21.10 -39.20 -4.27
C SER A 973 19.86 -38.48 -3.72
N ASP A 974 19.32 -38.95 -2.59
CA ASP A 974 18.16 -38.33 -1.95
C ASP A 974 18.53 -37.23 -0.93
N GLU A 975 19.82 -36.89 -0.83
CA GLU A 975 20.35 -35.96 0.16
C GLU A 975 19.85 -34.53 -0.03
N SER A 976 19.87 -34.00 -1.27
CA SER A 976 19.34 -32.67 -1.58
C SER A 976 17.85 -32.53 -1.26
N PHE A 977 17.08 -33.60 -1.51
CA PHE A 977 15.66 -33.67 -1.18
C PHE A 977 15.43 -33.71 0.34
N LYS A 978 16.16 -34.55 1.08
CA LYS A 978 16.07 -34.64 2.55
C LYS A 978 16.43 -33.32 3.24
N GLN A 979 17.46 -32.65 2.77
CA GLN A 979 17.90 -31.36 3.32
C GLN A 979 17.02 -30.18 2.87
N GLN A 980 16.14 -30.38 1.88
CA GLN A 980 15.36 -29.30 1.26
C GLN A 980 16.26 -28.14 0.80
N ARG A 981 17.44 -28.46 0.25
CA ARG A 981 18.45 -27.46 -0.14
C ARG A 981 18.17 -26.90 -1.53
N ALA A 982 18.75 -25.73 -1.82
CA ALA A 982 18.75 -25.10 -3.14
C ALA A 982 17.36 -25.01 -3.80
N GLN A 983 17.18 -25.53 -5.03
CA GLN A 983 15.92 -25.44 -5.78
C GLN A 983 14.94 -26.58 -5.41
N TRP A 984 15.33 -27.60 -4.65
CA TRP A 984 14.43 -28.65 -4.15
C TRP A 984 13.32 -28.12 -3.24
N ARG A 985 13.55 -27.03 -2.50
CA ARG A 985 12.50 -26.32 -1.72
C ARG A 985 11.60 -25.40 -2.55
N ILE A 986 12.02 -25.10 -3.79
CA ILE A 986 11.40 -24.08 -4.67
C ILE A 986 10.54 -24.78 -5.73
N ILE A 987 11.09 -25.79 -6.41
CA ILE A 987 10.45 -26.56 -7.49
C ILE A 987 10.40 -28.07 -7.19
N PRO A 988 9.90 -28.52 -6.01
CA PRO A 988 9.93 -29.93 -5.58
C PRO A 988 9.15 -30.89 -6.49
N LYS A 989 8.33 -30.38 -7.41
CA LYS A 989 7.52 -31.18 -8.34
C LYS A 989 8.22 -31.46 -9.68
N ASN A 990 9.38 -30.83 -9.91
CA ASN A 990 10.15 -30.93 -11.15
C ASN A 990 11.48 -31.66 -10.96
N LEU A 991 11.83 -32.02 -9.73
CA LEU A 991 13.07 -32.71 -9.39
C LEU A 991 12.72 -34.08 -8.79
N PHE A 992 13.36 -35.13 -9.30
CA PHE A 992 13.13 -36.51 -8.87
C PHE A 992 14.46 -37.17 -8.53
N THR A 993 14.42 -38.09 -7.56
CA THR A 993 15.54 -38.98 -7.33
C THR A 993 15.39 -40.21 -8.25
N CYS A 994 16.47 -40.63 -8.90
CA CYS A 994 16.49 -41.79 -9.79
C CYS A 994 17.91 -42.32 -9.99
N ASP A 995 18.08 -43.63 -9.95
CA ASP A 995 19.28 -44.25 -10.51
C ASP A 995 19.20 -44.26 -12.04
N ILE A 996 19.90 -43.32 -12.68
CA ILE A 996 19.89 -43.12 -14.14
C ILE A 996 20.60 -44.26 -14.90
N THR A 997 21.39 -45.09 -14.20
CA THR A 997 22.09 -46.25 -14.78
C THR A 997 21.19 -47.47 -14.94
N LYS A 998 20.00 -47.45 -14.34
CA LYS A 998 19.00 -48.51 -14.42
C LYS A 998 17.80 -48.07 -15.28
N PRO A 999 16.96 -49.00 -15.77
CA PRO A 999 15.82 -48.63 -16.60
C PRO A 999 14.82 -47.73 -15.87
N PHE A 1000 14.54 -46.54 -16.42
CA PHE A 1000 13.50 -45.63 -15.96
C PHE A 1000 12.65 -45.09 -17.13
N THR A 1001 11.49 -44.52 -16.81
CA THR A 1001 10.60 -43.89 -17.79
C THR A 1001 10.00 -42.61 -17.23
N LEU A 1002 10.28 -41.46 -17.86
CA LEU A 1002 9.53 -40.24 -17.62
C LEU A 1002 8.25 -40.24 -18.44
N LYS A 1003 7.12 -39.98 -17.79
CA LYS A 1003 5.79 -40.01 -18.41
C LYS A 1003 5.06 -38.69 -18.27
N LYS A 1004 4.28 -38.34 -19.29
CA LYS A 1004 3.28 -37.28 -19.22
C LYS A 1004 1.97 -37.83 -19.75
N ASP A 1005 0.90 -37.67 -18.98
CA ASP A 1005 -0.43 -38.23 -19.28
C ASP A 1005 -0.40 -39.76 -19.55
N GLY A 1006 0.42 -40.49 -18.79
CA GLY A 1006 0.59 -41.95 -18.87
C GLY A 1006 1.41 -42.46 -20.06
N LYS A 1007 1.95 -41.58 -20.92
CA LYS A 1007 2.78 -41.95 -22.08
C LYS A 1007 4.23 -41.51 -21.88
N LEU A 1008 5.17 -42.20 -22.53
CA LEU A 1008 6.59 -41.81 -22.57
C LEU A 1008 6.71 -40.35 -23.02
N LYS A 1009 7.43 -39.53 -22.24
CA LYS A 1009 7.76 -38.15 -22.60
C LYS A 1009 9.17 -38.12 -23.20
N GLU A 1010 9.25 -37.58 -24.41
CA GLU A 1010 10.51 -37.25 -25.08
C GLU A 1010 10.84 -35.76 -24.91
N PHE A 1011 12.13 -35.44 -24.96
CA PHE A 1011 12.72 -34.14 -24.63
C PHE A 1011 13.65 -33.66 -25.73
N ASP A 1012 13.77 -32.35 -25.88
CA ASP A 1012 14.58 -31.73 -26.92
C ASP A 1012 16.06 -31.70 -26.54
N VAL A 1013 16.32 -31.52 -25.25
CA VAL A 1013 17.65 -31.42 -24.66
C VAL A 1013 17.74 -32.32 -23.44
N ILE A 1014 18.78 -33.15 -23.39
CA ILE A 1014 19.20 -33.83 -22.15
C ILE A 1014 20.60 -33.35 -21.81
N SER A 1015 20.79 -32.80 -20.61
CA SER A 1015 22.10 -32.37 -20.10
C SER A 1015 22.64 -33.28 -19.01
N ALA A 1016 23.96 -33.37 -18.89
CA ALA A 1016 24.65 -34.01 -17.78
C ALA A 1016 26.02 -33.35 -17.56
N TRP A 1017 26.27 -32.80 -16.38
CA TRP A 1017 27.44 -31.95 -16.12
C TRP A 1017 28.39 -32.61 -15.13
N GLU A 1018 29.54 -33.11 -15.62
CA GLU A 1018 30.49 -33.88 -14.81
C GLU A 1018 29.84 -35.09 -14.11
N VAL A 1019 29.02 -35.84 -14.87
CA VAL A 1019 28.25 -37.00 -14.39
C VAL A 1019 28.77 -38.31 -14.98
N LEU A 1020 29.26 -38.31 -16.23
CA LEU A 1020 29.53 -39.55 -16.96
C LEU A 1020 30.77 -40.28 -16.43
N GLU A 1021 31.76 -39.55 -15.94
CA GLU A 1021 32.96 -40.03 -15.25
C GLU A 1021 32.66 -40.78 -13.95
N HIS A 1022 31.49 -40.51 -13.33
CA HIS A 1022 31.02 -41.20 -12.12
C HIS A 1022 30.33 -42.53 -12.44
N ILE A 1023 30.02 -42.79 -13.73
CA ILE A 1023 29.29 -43.98 -14.16
C ILE A 1023 30.28 -45.08 -14.56
N LYS A 1024 30.19 -46.24 -13.90
CA LYS A 1024 31.00 -47.42 -14.24
C LYS A 1024 30.82 -47.81 -15.71
N GLU A 1025 31.91 -48.25 -16.35
CA GLU A 1025 31.92 -48.62 -17.78
C GLU A 1025 30.85 -49.68 -18.13
N GLU A 1026 30.58 -50.62 -17.22
CA GLU A 1026 29.57 -51.68 -17.39
C GLU A 1026 28.12 -51.18 -17.38
N ASP A 1027 27.85 -50.04 -16.74
CA ASP A 1027 26.52 -49.44 -16.62
C ASP A 1027 26.25 -48.40 -17.74
N LEU A 1028 27.30 -47.92 -18.41
CA LEU A 1028 27.22 -46.90 -19.45
C LEU A 1028 26.29 -47.25 -20.64
N PRO A 1029 26.26 -48.49 -21.17
CA PRO A 1029 25.35 -48.83 -22.27
C PRO A 1029 23.87 -48.62 -21.91
N VAL A 1030 23.48 -48.88 -20.66
CA VAL A 1030 22.10 -48.71 -20.20
C VAL A 1030 21.75 -47.22 -20.08
N LEU A 1031 22.68 -46.40 -19.56
CA LEU A 1031 22.50 -44.96 -19.49
C LEU A 1031 22.35 -44.33 -20.88
N LEU A 1032 23.19 -44.71 -21.84
CA LEU A 1032 23.11 -44.20 -23.21
C LEU A 1032 21.80 -44.59 -23.90
N GLU A 1033 21.29 -45.81 -23.67
CA GLU A 1033 19.96 -46.22 -24.14
C GLU A 1033 18.83 -45.44 -23.44
N ASN A 1034 18.93 -45.16 -22.15
CA ASN A 1034 17.99 -44.30 -21.44
C ASN A 1034 17.97 -42.88 -22.02
N ILE A 1035 19.13 -42.29 -22.31
CA ILE A 1035 19.25 -40.97 -22.95
C ILE A 1035 18.59 -41.01 -24.34
N LYS A 1036 18.93 -41.99 -25.17
CA LYS A 1036 18.38 -42.15 -26.52
C LYS A 1036 16.86 -42.35 -26.51
N LYS A 1037 16.34 -43.10 -25.55
CA LYS A 1037 14.90 -43.34 -25.37
C LYS A 1037 14.12 -42.07 -25.04
N HIS A 1038 14.70 -41.15 -24.28
CA HIS A 1038 14.02 -39.93 -23.83
C HIS A 1038 14.31 -38.70 -24.68
N LEU A 1039 15.20 -38.77 -25.67
CA LEU A 1039 15.40 -37.69 -26.64
C LEU A 1039 14.36 -37.73 -27.77
N ASN A 1040 13.82 -36.58 -28.15
CA ASN A 1040 13.08 -36.41 -29.40
C ASN A 1040 13.99 -36.72 -30.59
N THR A 1041 13.40 -37.10 -31.72
CA THR A 1041 14.17 -37.21 -32.96
C THR A 1041 14.73 -35.86 -33.38
N GLY A 1042 16.03 -35.81 -33.67
CA GLY A 1042 16.78 -34.56 -33.87
C GLY A 1042 17.12 -33.80 -32.58
N GLY A 1043 16.73 -34.30 -31.41
CA GLY A 1043 17.12 -33.77 -30.10
C GLY A 1043 18.58 -34.07 -29.76
N ILE A 1044 19.12 -33.37 -28.77
CA ILE A 1044 20.55 -33.39 -28.44
C ILE A 1044 20.81 -33.75 -26.98
N PHE A 1045 21.83 -34.57 -26.75
CA PHE A 1045 22.49 -34.74 -25.47
C PHE A 1045 23.71 -33.82 -25.41
N ILE A 1046 23.90 -33.13 -24.29
CA ILE A 1046 25.08 -32.29 -24.05
C ILE A 1046 25.63 -32.64 -22.67
N GLY A 1047 26.92 -32.94 -22.57
CA GLY A 1047 27.54 -33.11 -21.26
C GLY A 1047 29.02 -32.85 -21.22
N SER A 1048 29.50 -32.42 -20.05
CA SER A 1048 30.91 -32.27 -19.74
C SER A 1048 31.41 -33.48 -18.95
N ILE A 1049 32.70 -33.78 -19.11
CA ILE A 1049 33.37 -34.95 -18.53
C ILE A 1049 34.73 -34.49 -18.00
N ALA A 1050 35.00 -34.76 -16.73
CA ALA A 1050 36.32 -34.69 -16.12
C ALA A 1050 37.09 -36.00 -16.32
N ASN A 1051 38.35 -35.88 -16.71
CA ASN A 1051 39.27 -36.95 -17.07
C ASN A 1051 40.55 -36.89 -16.20
N TRP A 1052 40.37 -36.86 -14.89
CA TRP A 1052 41.42 -36.98 -13.85
C TRP A 1052 40.85 -37.70 -12.62
N ASP A 1053 41.69 -38.24 -11.74
CA ASP A 1053 41.22 -38.85 -10.49
C ASP A 1053 40.71 -37.79 -9.50
N ASP A 1054 39.50 -37.98 -8.94
CA ASP A 1054 38.94 -37.15 -7.87
C ASP A 1054 38.78 -37.99 -6.59
N ILE A 1055 39.80 -37.92 -5.73
CA ILE A 1055 39.94 -38.78 -4.55
C ILE A 1055 39.66 -37.97 -3.29
N ASP A 1056 38.69 -38.43 -2.48
CA ASP A 1056 38.43 -37.85 -1.16
C ASP A 1056 39.64 -38.04 -0.24
N GLU A 1057 40.17 -36.95 0.32
CA GLU A 1057 41.33 -37.02 1.21
C GLU A 1057 41.03 -37.74 2.55
N GLU A 1058 39.77 -37.76 2.99
CA GLU A 1058 39.37 -38.38 4.27
C GLU A 1058 38.96 -39.86 4.14
N THR A 1059 38.21 -40.21 3.09
CA THR A 1059 37.65 -41.56 2.88
C THR A 1059 38.42 -42.40 1.86
N GLY A 1060 39.26 -41.77 1.02
CA GLY A 1060 40.05 -42.44 -0.03
C GLY A 1060 39.23 -42.95 -1.21
N VAL A 1061 37.94 -42.60 -1.31
CA VAL A 1061 37.05 -42.96 -2.42
C VAL A 1061 37.37 -42.09 -3.63
N ASN A 1062 37.53 -42.70 -4.81
CA ASN A 1062 37.63 -41.99 -6.08
C ASN A 1062 36.24 -41.89 -6.73
N TRP A 1063 35.71 -40.68 -6.93
CA TRP A 1063 34.41 -40.47 -7.59
C TRP A 1063 34.49 -40.70 -9.10
N HIS A 1064 35.63 -40.38 -9.72
CA HIS A 1064 35.83 -40.55 -11.15
C HIS A 1064 36.29 -41.99 -11.45
N VAL A 1065 35.33 -42.87 -11.72
CA VAL A 1065 35.57 -44.30 -11.93
C VAL A 1065 35.73 -44.67 -13.41
N ASN A 1066 35.46 -43.75 -14.34
CA ASN A 1066 35.45 -44.00 -15.77
C ASN A 1066 36.21 -42.92 -16.53
N LEU A 1067 37.54 -43.07 -16.59
CA LEU A 1067 38.49 -42.10 -17.14
C LEU A 1067 39.00 -42.55 -18.51
N HIS A 1068 38.50 -41.89 -19.56
CA HIS A 1068 38.87 -42.17 -20.95
C HIS A 1068 38.98 -40.87 -21.77
N PRO A 1069 39.83 -40.85 -22.82
CA PRO A 1069 39.96 -39.69 -23.70
C PRO A 1069 38.70 -39.47 -24.55
N TYR A 1070 38.55 -38.25 -25.08
CA TYR A 1070 37.38 -37.83 -25.88
C TYR A 1070 37.01 -38.81 -27.00
N GLU A 1071 38.00 -39.37 -27.72
CA GLU A 1071 37.76 -40.30 -28.83
C GLU A 1071 37.01 -41.56 -28.37
N TRP A 1072 37.30 -42.05 -27.17
CA TRP A 1072 36.62 -43.22 -26.61
C TRP A 1072 35.15 -42.92 -26.32
N TRP A 1073 34.85 -41.76 -25.72
CA TRP A 1073 33.47 -41.33 -25.46
C TRP A 1073 32.70 -41.10 -26.75
N ARG A 1074 33.32 -40.40 -27.71
CA ARG A 1074 32.77 -40.21 -29.06
C ARG A 1074 32.35 -41.55 -29.68
N ASP A 1075 33.23 -42.55 -29.62
CA ASP A 1075 32.98 -43.86 -30.23
C ASP A 1075 31.83 -44.61 -29.53
N ARG A 1076 31.69 -44.53 -28.19
CA ARG A 1076 30.55 -45.11 -27.45
C ARG A 1076 29.20 -44.49 -27.83
N PHE A 1077 29.13 -43.17 -27.98
CA PHE A 1077 27.89 -42.51 -28.41
C PHE A 1077 27.55 -42.87 -29.87
N VAL A 1078 28.54 -42.97 -30.75
CA VAL A 1078 28.34 -43.42 -32.15
C VAL A 1078 27.85 -44.86 -32.23
N GLU A 1079 28.39 -45.77 -31.41
CA GLU A 1079 27.94 -47.18 -31.34
C GLU A 1079 26.47 -47.31 -30.94
N VAL A 1080 25.99 -46.44 -30.05
CA VAL A 1080 24.57 -46.36 -29.64
C VAL A 1080 23.73 -45.58 -30.67
N GLY A 1081 24.32 -45.10 -31.76
CA GLY A 1081 23.62 -44.51 -32.91
C GLY A 1081 23.32 -43.01 -32.76
N PHE A 1082 24.20 -42.27 -32.08
CA PHE A 1082 24.20 -40.81 -32.09
C PHE A 1082 25.14 -40.24 -33.17
N GLU A 1083 24.80 -39.07 -33.68
CA GLU A 1083 25.69 -38.23 -34.49
C GLU A 1083 26.42 -37.25 -33.57
N ILE A 1084 27.75 -37.20 -33.61
CA ILE A 1084 28.52 -36.27 -32.79
C ILE A 1084 28.66 -34.94 -33.50
N ILE A 1085 28.20 -33.89 -32.82
CA ILE A 1085 28.12 -32.51 -33.32
C ILE A 1085 28.70 -31.53 -32.27
N THR A 1086 29.75 -31.94 -31.56
CA THR A 1086 30.36 -31.18 -30.45
C THR A 1086 30.70 -29.74 -30.85
N GLU A 1087 31.12 -29.52 -32.10
CA GLU A 1087 31.41 -28.20 -32.66
C GLU A 1087 30.20 -27.26 -32.78
N ALA A 1088 28.97 -27.76 -32.62
CA ALA A 1088 27.76 -26.94 -32.64
C ALA A 1088 27.63 -26.02 -31.41
N PHE A 1089 28.36 -26.31 -30.33
CA PHE A 1089 28.36 -25.52 -29.10
C PHE A 1089 29.77 -25.03 -28.78
N SER A 1090 29.87 -23.84 -28.21
CA SER A 1090 31.14 -23.33 -27.70
C SER A 1090 31.40 -23.89 -26.31
N PRO A 1091 32.66 -24.06 -25.88
CA PRO A 1091 32.93 -24.39 -24.50
C PRO A 1091 32.40 -23.36 -23.49
N TYR A 1092 32.20 -22.10 -23.90
CA TYR A 1092 31.57 -21.05 -23.09
C TYR A 1092 30.05 -21.21 -22.94
N ASP A 1093 29.41 -22.11 -23.69
CA ASP A 1093 27.97 -22.33 -23.64
C ASP A 1093 27.58 -23.44 -22.65
N LEU A 1094 28.57 -24.10 -22.04
CA LEU A 1094 28.41 -25.24 -21.13
C LEU A 1094 28.23 -24.79 -19.68
N ALA A 1095 27.41 -25.49 -18.91
CA ALA A 1095 27.14 -25.08 -17.53
C ALA A 1095 28.32 -25.34 -16.57
N ARG A 1096 29.12 -26.38 -16.82
CA ARG A 1096 30.23 -26.79 -15.95
C ARG A 1096 31.30 -27.53 -16.75
N GLY A 1097 32.52 -27.51 -16.23
CA GLY A 1097 33.68 -28.18 -16.83
C GLY A 1097 34.29 -27.34 -17.95
N THR A 1098 35.38 -27.84 -18.52
CA THR A 1098 36.21 -27.13 -19.50
C THR A 1098 36.83 -25.84 -18.93
N ILE A 1099 36.09 -24.74 -19.01
CA ILE A 1099 36.49 -23.42 -18.50
C ILE A 1099 35.45 -22.84 -17.54
N ASN A 1100 34.27 -23.46 -17.41
CA ASN A 1100 33.18 -22.89 -16.62
C ASN A 1100 33.16 -23.48 -15.21
N PRO A 1101 33.25 -22.64 -14.17
CA PRO A 1101 33.18 -23.07 -12.78
C PRO A 1101 31.78 -23.58 -12.41
N PRO A 1102 31.64 -24.33 -11.31
CA PRO A 1102 30.37 -24.90 -10.87
C PRO A 1102 29.32 -23.85 -10.44
N HIS A 1103 29.69 -22.58 -10.28
CA HIS A 1103 28.77 -21.52 -9.88
C HIS A 1103 28.73 -20.40 -10.93
N VAL A 1104 27.52 -19.99 -11.32
CA VAL A 1104 27.27 -18.99 -12.39
C VAL A 1104 27.90 -17.61 -12.15
N TYR A 1105 28.24 -17.29 -10.90
CA TYR A 1105 28.80 -16.00 -10.50
C TYR A 1105 30.34 -15.99 -10.44
N GLU A 1106 30.98 -17.15 -10.58
CA GLU A 1106 32.43 -17.26 -10.70
C GLU A 1106 32.90 -16.92 -12.13
N LEU A 1107 34.15 -16.46 -12.27
CA LEU A 1107 34.75 -16.20 -13.59
C LEU A 1107 35.19 -17.52 -14.23
N PRO A 1108 35.12 -17.65 -15.56
CA PRO A 1108 35.73 -18.78 -16.26
C PRO A 1108 37.22 -18.93 -15.91
N TYR A 1109 37.72 -20.16 -15.88
CA TYR A 1109 39.13 -20.44 -15.69
C TYR A 1109 39.97 -19.88 -16.85
N ASP A 1110 41.17 -19.39 -16.53
CA ASP A 1110 42.07 -18.73 -17.49
C ASP A 1110 42.70 -19.69 -18.52
N ASP A 1111 42.67 -21.00 -18.28
CA ASP A 1111 43.28 -22.03 -19.14
C ASP A 1111 42.39 -23.28 -19.23
N PHE A 1112 42.49 -24.01 -20.34
CA PHE A 1112 41.69 -25.21 -20.65
C PHE A 1112 42.58 -26.34 -21.16
N ASP A 1113 42.56 -27.47 -20.46
CA ASP A 1113 43.26 -28.69 -20.87
C ASP A 1113 42.27 -29.76 -21.35
N LEU A 1114 42.22 -29.96 -22.67
CA LEU A 1114 41.40 -30.96 -23.34
C LEU A 1114 41.70 -32.40 -22.93
N ASN A 1115 42.87 -32.67 -22.33
CA ASN A 1115 43.20 -34.00 -21.81
C ASN A 1115 42.59 -34.24 -20.43
N LYS A 1116 42.29 -33.15 -19.70
CA LYS A 1116 41.72 -33.18 -18.36
C LYS A 1116 40.22 -33.00 -18.39
N THR A 1117 39.66 -32.11 -19.19
CA THR A 1117 38.20 -31.97 -19.29
C THR A 1117 37.79 -31.72 -20.72
N PHE A 1118 36.65 -32.26 -21.12
CA PHE A 1118 36.06 -32.05 -22.43
C PHE A 1118 34.55 -32.18 -22.33
N TYR A 1119 33.86 -31.95 -23.45
CA TYR A 1119 32.42 -32.08 -23.55
C TYR A 1119 32.04 -32.78 -24.83
N ILE A 1120 30.84 -33.35 -24.84
CA ILE A 1120 30.29 -34.05 -25.99
C ILE A 1120 28.89 -33.52 -26.28
N VAL A 1121 28.62 -33.24 -27.55
CA VAL A 1121 27.26 -32.98 -28.03
C VAL A 1121 26.88 -34.07 -29.01
N ALA A 1122 25.84 -34.82 -28.67
CA ALA A 1122 25.40 -35.99 -29.41
C ALA A 1122 23.94 -35.82 -29.84
N LYS A 1123 23.69 -35.83 -31.14
CA LYS A 1123 22.36 -35.67 -31.74
C LYS A 1123 21.74 -37.02 -32.05
N LYS A 1124 20.47 -37.21 -31.66
CA LYS A 1124 19.69 -38.41 -32.03
C LYS A 1124 19.29 -38.33 -33.50
N GLN A 1125 19.74 -39.29 -34.31
CA GLN A 1125 19.40 -39.35 -35.74
C GLN A 1125 17.93 -39.77 -35.98
N ASP A 1126 17.34 -39.27 -37.06
CA ASP A 1126 16.06 -39.75 -37.59
C ASP A 1126 16.20 -41.19 -38.09
N LYS A 1127 15.32 -42.08 -37.63
CA LYS A 1127 15.14 -43.39 -38.28
C LYS A 1127 14.41 -43.18 -39.60
N GLU A 1128 15.13 -42.93 -40.69
CA GLU A 1128 14.66 -43.35 -42.01
C GLU A 1128 15.31 -44.71 -42.35
N LEU A 1129 14.47 -45.76 -42.29
CA LEU A 1129 14.68 -47.16 -42.72
C LEU A 1129 15.84 -47.96 -42.13
#